data_AF-A0A7J2X3S2-F1
#
_entry.id   AF-A0A7J2X3S2-F1
#
_cell.length_a   1.000
_cell.length_b   1.000
_cell.length_c   1.000
_cell.angle_alpha   90.00
_cell.angle_beta   90.00
_cell.angle_gamma   90.00
#
_symmetry.space_group_name_H-M   'P 1'
#
loop_
_entity.id
_entity.type
_entity.pdbx_description
1 polymer ?
#
loop_
_entity_poly.entity_id
_entity_poly.type
_entity_poly.pdbx_seq_one_letter_code
_entity_poly.pdbx_strand_id
1 'polypeptide(L)'
;MIGIEHFLYVEDIEILVYIFTVISGAIFIYGLYRSYRRWFRKGEKPSFDNFWTRLYNLVKYGLLQRKVVYRPFEGSMHLLIYIGFIILFIGTLIRAFEADITLKFLGYRVVSGSSYLIYKLFLNIGGLLAIIGIIIAFIRRIFLKSENLPDTLSDYLLLLLLLIILITGFVLDGISTLAYRYEWVNNYDFIGLYIADLFKNVENIEIIYRVTWLIHMALAIFSVGFIPYTKLYHIIVGGILNTFFSRNYHPAAFKKIENIDEIIEKGETPGALTLNDLSWKERMDYDACIKCARCTDNCPAASSGKPLSPMDLMLKMRSFIDQGIYNKELIPDYLDKDIIWSCVTCGACVYQCPLLIHHVETILDFRRGLIGKGENVPEELLEVSYNLMRYGNPMGNDPINREEFIKELVDEGLVEIAEEGSEYDYIYWIGCQSTYDPADKEIARSLLKILKKAGLKIAVLPEENCCGEPARRIGDELMFSELVKMNGEILSKYKFKRLVVNCPHGYNIFKHEYPLYGVKIEVIHHTQLLNELIRKGLVKLDGGKIDKKITYHDPCYLGRWNNIFDEPRNILKEVVKNEYLVEMRHNRERSFCCGGGGGHLFFDIKIGERISKIRMNEALETGASILAVACPYCKIMLHSEAGEKIKVMDISEILAEALTEKK
;
A
#
# COMPACT_ATOMS: atom_id res chain seq x y z
N MET A 1 -55.73 12.14 -20.81
CA MET A 1 -54.33 12.63 -20.94
C MET A 1 -53.95 13.26 -19.61
N ILE A 2 -52.87 12.77 -19.01
CA ILE A 2 -52.12 13.33 -17.87
C ILE A 2 -52.94 13.55 -16.57
N GLY A 3 -53.35 12.44 -15.95
CA GLY A 3 -53.91 12.44 -14.59
C GLY A 3 -52.96 11.74 -13.62
N ILE A 4 -51.81 12.36 -13.37
CA ILE A 4 -51.04 12.14 -12.13
C ILE A 4 -50.67 13.55 -11.69
N GLU A 5 -51.57 14.26 -11.03
CA GLU A 5 -51.19 15.43 -10.22
C GLU A 5 -50.62 14.88 -8.91
N HIS A 6 -49.44 15.37 -8.57
CA HIS A 6 -48.66 15.05 -7.37
C HIS A 6 -47.85 13.75 -7.31
N PHE A 7 -46.59 13.97 -6.92
CA PHE A 7 -45.60 12.98 -6.57
C PHE A 7 -45.71 12.77 -5.06
N LEU A 8 -45.78 11.51 -4.63
CA LEU A 8 -45.89 11.07 -3.24
C LEU A 8 -47.24 11.40 -2.60
N TYR A 9 -48.11 10.39 -2.41
CA TYR A 9 -49.41 10.50 -1.72
C TYR A 9 -49.24 10.69 -0.19
N VAL A 10 -48.37 11.63 0.17
CA VAL A 10 -47.87 11.92 1.51
C VAL A 10 -47.53 13.41 1.66
N GLU A 11 -48.11 14.30 0.85
CA GLU A 11 -47.88 15.75 0.93
C GLU A 11 -48.18 16.31 2.32
N ASP A 12 -49.22 15.77 2.95
CA ASP A 12 -49.64 16.11 4.31
C ASP A 12 -48.60 15.70 5.38
N ILE A 13 -47.67 14.80 5.06
CA ILE A 13 -46.56 14.41 5.94
C ILE A 13 -45.18 14.81 5.39
N GLU A 14 -45.13 15.62 4.33
CA GLU A 14 -43.88 16.10 3.73
C GLU A 14 -43.00 16.85 4.75
N ILE A 15 -43.65 17.63 5.64
CA ILE A 15 -42.99 18.35 6.71
C ILE A 15 -42.14 17.44 7.61
N LEU A 16 -42.56 16.19 7.85
CA LEU A 16 -41.81 15.23 8.65
C LEU A 16 -40.50 14.84 7.96
N VAL A 17 -40.49 14.71 6.65
CA VAL A 17 -39.28 14.36 5.89
C VAL A 17 -38.27 15.49 5.90
N TYR A 18 -38.72 16.75 5.81
CA TYR A 18 -37.82 17.88 5.98
C TYR A 18 -37.25 17.95 7.40
N ILE A 19 -38.08 17.70 8.43
CA ILE A 19 -37.61 17.63 9.82
C ILE A 19 -36.54 16.52 9.96
N PHE A 20 -36.80 15.31 9.46
CA PHE A 20 -35.82 14.21 9.47
C PHE A 20 -34.54 14.55 8.71
N THR A 21 -34.65 15.24 7.57
CA THR A 21 -33.51 15.67 6.76
C THR A 21 -32.65 16.68 7.51
N VAL A 22 -33.25 17.68 8.17
CA VAL A 22 -32.53 18.67 8.99
C VAL A 22 -31.82 18.00 10.16
N ILE A 23 -32.52 17.11 10.89
CA ILE A 23 -31.91 16.37 12.02
C ILE A 23 -30.75 15.50 11.52
N SER A 24 -30.96 14.73 10.45
CA SER A 24 -29.92 13.89 9.86
C SER A 24 -28.72 14.70 9.36
N GLY A 25 -28.97 15.84 8.70
CA GLY A 25 -27.94 16.78 8.27
C GLY A 25 -27.13 17.34 9.43
N ALA A 26 -27.78 17.70 10.55
CA ALA A 26 -27.08 18.16 11.75
C ALA A 26 -26.18 17.05 12.35
N ILE A 27 -26.68 15.81 12.43
CA ILE A 27 -25.90 14.65 12.89
C ILE A 27 -24.69 14.43 11.98
N PHE A 28 -24.90 14.45 10.66
CA PHE A 28 -23.84 14.27 9.67
C PHE A 28 -22.75 15.34 9.78
N ILE A 29 -23.14 16.62 9.79
CA ILE A 29 -22.23 17.77 9.87
C ILE A 29 -21.44 17.72 11.18
N TYR A 30 -22.09 17.39 12.30
CA TYR A 30 -21.38 17.25 13.58
C TYR A 30 -20.35 16.11 13.54
N GLY A 31 -20.66 14.99 12.88
CA GLY A 31 -19.72 13.88 12.69
C GLY A 31 -18.49 14.27 11.87
N LEU A 32 -18.69 15.04 10.79
CA LEU A 32 -17.60 15.62 10.00
C LEU A 32 -16.75 16.61 10.82
N TYR A 33 -17.40 17.50 11.57
CA TYR A 33 -16.73 18.47 12.43
C TYR A 33 -15.88 17.79 13.52
N ARG A 34 -16.39 16.73 14.16
CA ARG A 34 -15.61 15.93 15.12
C ARG A 34 -14.35 15.38 14.48
N SER A 35 -14.44 14.84 13.27
CA SER A 35 -13.29 14.28 12.56
C SER A 35 -12.28 15.37 12.17
N TYR A 36 -12.75 16.49 11.64
CA TYR A 36 -11.92 17.65 11.36
C TYR A 36 -11.12 18.11 12.60
N ARG A 37 -11.78 18.24 13.75
CA ARG A 37 -11.12 18.62 15.01
C ARG A 37 -10.07 17.60 15.49
N ARG A 38 -10.28 16.30 15.22
CA ARG A 38 -9.33 15.23 15.57
C ARG A 38 -8.09 15.26 14.67
N TRP A 39 -8.24 15.58 13.39
CA TRP A 39 -7.12 15.58 12.44
C TRP A 39 -6.27 16.86 12.51
N PHE A 40 -6.91 18.04 12.65
CA PHE A 40 -6.28 19.35 12.48
C PHE A 40 -5.98 20.09 13.79
N ARG A 41 -5.49 19.38 14.81
CA ARG A 41 -5.26 19.95 16.14
C ARG A 41 -4.09 20.94 16.24
N LYS A 42 -2.96 20.69 15.54
CA LYS A 42 -1.76 21.56 15.53
C LYS A 42 -1.78 22.67 14.46
N GLY A 43 -2.93 22.94 13.83
CA GLY A 43 -3.05 24.03 12.85
C GLY A 43 -2.39 23.79 11.49
N GLU A 44 -1.82 22.60 11.24
CA GLU A 44 -1.42 22.17 9.90
C GLU A 44 -2.62 22.24 8.96
N LYS A 45 -2.44 22.79 7.75
CA LYS A 45 -3.50 22.86 6.74
C LYS A 45 -3.25 21.82 5.65
N PRO A 46 -4.32 21.25 5.07
CA PRO A 46 -4.15 20.37 3.92
C PRO A 46 -3.61 21.17 2.74
N SER A 47 -2.58 20.61 2.07
CA SER A 47 -2.07 21.15 0.81
C SER A 47 -2.82 20.53 -0.37
N PHE A 48 -3.19 21.38 -1.33
CA PHE A 48 -3.83 20.98 -2.59
C PHE A 48 -2.86 21.01 -3.79
N ASP A 49 -1.56 20.95 -3.50
CA ASP A 49 -0.50 20.75 -4.48
C ASP A 49 -0.75 19.51 -5.35
N ASN A 50 -0.21 19.52 -6.58
CA ASN A 50 -0.35 18.40 -7.52
C ASN A 50 -1.80 17.95 -7.74
N PHE A 51 -2.75 18.90 -7.78
CA PHE A 51 -4.19 18.65 -7.86
C PHE A 51 -4.57 17.58 -8.90
N TRP A 52 -4.00 17.63 -10.10
CA TRP A 52 -4.30 16.66 -11.17
C TRP A 52 -3.86 15.23 -10.83
N THR A 53 -2.69 15.07 -10.19
CA THR A 53 -2.22 13.75 -9.71
C THR A 53 -3.15 13.22 -8.63
N ARG A 54 -3.57 14.07 -7.69
CA ARG A 54 -4.53 13.74 -6.63
C ARG A 54 -5.89 13.34 -7.20
N LEU A 55 -6.39 14.10 -8.18
CA LEU A 55 -7.62 13.79 -8.88
C LEU A 55 -7.51 12.46 -9.65
N TYR A 56 -6.40 12.21 -10.33
CA TYR A 56 -6.13 10.92 -10.98
C TYR A 56 -6.16 9.77 -9.97
N ASN A 57 -5.56 9.93 -8.79
CA ASN A 57 -5.59 8.92 -7.73
C ASN A 57 -7.00 8.70 -7.18
N LEU A 58 -7.77 9.78 -6.96
CA LEU A 58 -9.19 9.69 -6.57
C LEU A 58 -10.02 8.94 -7.61
N VAL A 59 -9.88 9.26 -8.90
CA VAL A 59 -10.60 8.58 -9.97
C VAL A 59 -10.18 7.12 -10.05
N LYS A 60 -8.87 6.83 -10.10
CA LYS A 60 -8.34 5.47 -10.28
C LYS A 60 -8.61 4.55 -9.10
N TYR A 61 -8.43 5.04 -7.88
CA TYR A 61 -8.47 4.20 -6.68
C TYR A 61 -9.74 4.40 -5.86
N GLY A 62 -10.35 5.59 -5.86
CA GLY A 62 -11.62 5.86 -5.20
C GLY A 62 -12.83 5.47 -6.05
N LEU A 63 -12.96 6.03 -7.26
CA LEU A 63 -14.12 5.80 -8.13
C LEU A 63 -14.05 4.47 -8.88
N LEU A 64 -12.94 4.21 -9.59
CA LEU A 64 -12.73 2.96 -10.35
C LEU A 64 -12.31 1.78 -9.46
N GLN A 65 -12.06 2.02 -8.17
CA GLN A 65 -11.77 1.00 -7.15
C GLN A 65 -10.69 -0.02 -7.55
N ARG A 66 -9.66 0.40 -8.32
CA ARG A 66 -8.68 -0.51 -8.94
C ARG A 66 -7.97 -1.43 -7.93
N LYS A 67 -7.73 -0.96 -6.70
CA LYS A 67 -7.13 -1.75 -5.62
C LYS A 67 -8.14 -2.68 -4.91
N VAL A 68 -9.43 -2.38 -4.95
CA VAL A 68 -10.48 -3.24 -4.36
C VAL A 68 -10.63 -4.51 -5.20
N VAL A 69 -10.75 -4.35 -6.53
CA VAL A 69 -10.91 -5.44 -7.52
C VAL A 69 -9.65 -6.27 -7.75
N TYR A 70 -8.51 -5.86 -7.19
CA TYR A 70 -7.28 -6.66 -7.19
C TYR A 70 -7.46 -8.04 -6.53
N ARG A 71 -8.43 -8.18 -5.62
CA ARG A 71 -8.95 -9.47 -5.19
C ARG A 71 -10.30 -9.73 -5.87
N PRO A 72 -10.38 -10.63 -6.86
CA PRO A 72 -11.58 -10.75 -7.70
C PRO A 72 -12.86 -11.09 -6.93
N PHE A 73 -12.80 -12.01 -5.96
CA PHE A 73 -13.98 -12.44 -5.22
C PHE A 73 -14.54 -11.31 -4.33
N GLU A 74 -13.73 -10.80 -3.41
CA GLU A 74 -14.14 -9.72 -2.49
C GLU A 74 -14.42 -8.41 -3.24
N GLY A 75 -13.68 -8.16 -4.32
CA GLY A 75 -13.84 -6.97 -5.14
C GLY A 75 -15.12 -6.97 -5.96
N SER A 76 -15.51 -8.12 -6.56
CA SER A 76 -16.75 -8.22 -7.34
C SER A 76 -17.98 -8.03 -6.46
N MET A 77 -17.99 -8.67 -5.29
CA MET A 77 -19.03 -8.47 -4.27
C MET A 77 -19.18 -7.00 -3.89
N HIS A 78 -18.06 -6.31 -3.60
CA HIS A 78 -18.08 -4.89 -3.27
C HIS A 78 -18.56 -4.03 -4.45
N LEU A 79 -18.15 -4.36 -5.67
CA LEU A 79 -18.53 -3.62 -6.88
C LEU A 79 -20.04 -3.67 -7.13
N LEU A 80 -20.67 -4.83 -6.89
CA LEU A 80 -22.13 -4.99 -6.98
C LEU A 80 -22.86 -4.06 -5.99
N ILE A 81 -22.40 -4.02 -4.73
CA ILE A 81 -22.92 -3.10 -3.71
C ILE A 81 -22.73 -1.65 -4.17
N TYR A 82 -21.50 -1.29 -4.55
CA TYR A 82 -21.13 0.07 -4.92
C TYR A 82 -21.91 0.60 -6.13
N ILE A 83 -21.94 -0.15 -7.24
CA ILE A 83 -22.68 0.25 -8.45
C ILE A 83 -24.17 0.30 -8.16
N GLY A 84 -24.71 -0.69 -7.44
CA GLY A 84 -26.12 -0.70 -7.06
C GLY A 84 -26.53 0.53 -6.27
N PHE A 85 -25.79 0.86 -5.20
CA PHE A 85 -26.06 2.06 -4.40
C PHE A 85 -25.82 3.37 -5.16
N ILE A 86 -24.86 3.45 -6.09
CA ILE A 86 -24.70 4.64 -6.94
C ILE A 86 -25.92 4.86 -7.83
N ILE A 87 -26.39 3.82 -8.50
CA ILE A 87 -27.57 3.91 -9.37
C ILE A 87 -28.79 4.35 -8.56
N LEU A 88 -29.00 3.74 -7.40
CA LEU A 88 -30.10 4.10 -6.49
C LEU A 88 -29.95 5.53 -5.97
N PHE A 89 -28.75 5.95 -5.56
CA PHE A 89 -28.52 7.30 -5.05
C PHE A 89 -28.75 8.37 -6.11
N ILE A 90 -28.25 8.18 -7.33
CA ILE A 90 -28.54 9.05 -8.48
C ILE A 90 -30.05 9.07 -8.74
N GLY A 91 -30.69 7.91 -8.70
CA GLY A 91 -32.12 7.77 -8.86
C GLY A 91 -32.94 8.56 -7.83
N THR A 92 -32.53 8.53 -6.57
CA THR A 92 -33.13 9.31 -5.47
C THR A 92 -32.89 10.80 -5.66
N LEU A 93 -31.68 11.22 -6.07
CA LEU A 93 -31.37 12.63 -6.33
C LEU A 93 -32.17 13.21 -7.48
N ILE A 94 -32.35 12.45 -8.58
CA ILE A 94 -33.19 12.87 -9.72
C ILE A 94 -34.63 13.11 -9.23
N ARG A 95 -35.15 12.24 -8.35
CA ARG A 95 -36.51 12.40 -7.81
C ARG A 95 -36.64 13.53 -6.83
N ALA A 96 -35.67 13.73 -5.94
CA ALA A 96 -35.66 14.89 -5.06
C ALA A 96 -35.60 16.19 -5.86
N PHE A 97 -34.73 16.27 -6.88
CA PHE A 97 -34.62 17.42 -7.78
C PHE A 97 -35.93 17.68 -8.55
N GLU A 98 -36.56 16.63 -9.07
CA GLU A 98 -37.85 16.77 -9.75
C GLU A 98 -38.94 17.28 -8.80
N ALA A 99 -39.07 16.67 -7.62
CA ALA A 99 -40.12 17.01 -6.65
C ALA A 99 -39.96 18.42 -6.10
N ASP A 100 -38.75 18.78 -5.67
CA ASP A 100 -38.51 20.02 -4.94
C ASP A 100 -38.17 21.22 -5.82
N ILE A 101 -37.70 21.01 -7.04
CA ILE A 101 -37.24 22.08 -7.93
C ILE A 101 -38.13 22.16 -9.17
N THR A 102 -38.10 21.15 -10.04
CA THR A 102 -38.72 21.31 -11.36
C THR A 102 -40.24 21.30 -11.31
N LEU A 103 -40.84 20.48 -10.44
CA LEU A 103 -42.29 20.43 -10.31
C LEU A 103 -42.83 21.65 -9.55
N LYS A 104 -42.27 21.95 -8.37
CA LYS A 104 -42.71 23.08 -7.53
C LYS A 104 -42.51 24.45 -8.16
N PHE A 105 -41.36 24.70 -8.80
CA PHE A 105 -41.02 26.04 -9.30
C PHE A 105 -41.18 26.19 -10.81
N LEU A 106 -41.02 25.11 -11.58
CA LEU A 106 -40.98 25.18 -13.06
C LEU A 106 -42.16 24.46 -13.71
N GLY A 107 -43.00 23.77 -12.95
CA GLY A 107 -44.20 23.08 -13.43
C GLY A 107 -43.93 21.94 -14.42
N TYR A 108 -42.70 21.43 -14.54
CA TYR A 108 -42.36 20.34 -15.47
C TYR A 108 -41.72 19.14 -14.78
N ARG A 109 -41.88 17.97 -15.42
CA ARG A 109 -41.32 16.69 -14.98
C ARG A 109 -40.06 16.34 -15.76
N VAL A 110 -39.00 15.97 -15.03
CA VAL A 110 -37.73 15.50 -15.59
C VAL A 110 -37.87 14.07 -16.10
N VAL A 111 -38.65 13.24 -15.42
CA VAL A 111 -38.80 11.81 -15.67
C VAL A 111 -40.26 11.49 -16.01
N SER A 112 -40.56 11.34 -17.30
CA SER A 112 -41.92 11.08 -17.80
C SER A 112 -41.93 10.18 -19.04
N GLY A 113 -43.04 9.50 -19.29
CA GLY A 113 -43.18 8.58 -20.44
C GLY A 113 -42.05 7.56 -20.52
N SER A 114 -41.35 7.48 -21.66
CA SER A 114 -40.26 6.52 -21.87
C SER A 114 -39.06 6.73 -20.94
N SER A 115 -38.73 7.97 -20.55
CA SER A 115 -37.60 8.22 -19.63
C SER A 115 -37.90 7.69 -18.22
N TYR A 116 -39.18 7.66 -17.82
CA TYR A 116 -39.62 7.01 -16.59
C TYR A 116 -39.40 5.50 -16.61
N LEU A 117 -39.71 4.83 -17.73
CA LEU A 117 -39.50 3.40 -17.87
C LEU A 117 -38.02 3.04 -17.78
N ILE A 118 -37.14 3.82 -18.42
CA ILE A 118 -35.69 3.65 -18.33
C ILE A 118 -35.21 3.85 -16.89
N TYR A 119 -35.62 4.95 -16.25
CA TYR A 119 -35.33 5.22 -14.84
C TYR A 119 -35.69 4.04 -13.95
N LYS A 120 -36.89 3.49 -14.12
CA LYS A 120 -37.40 2.33 -13.36
C LYS A 120 -36.58 1.07 -13.59
N LEU A 121 -36.21 0.78 -14.82
CA LEU A 121 -35.35 -0.35 -15.15
C LEU A 121 -34.00 -0.23 -14.42
N PHE A 122 -33.38 0.95 -14.46
CA PHE A 122 -32.11 1.17 -13.75
C PHE A 122 -32.24 1.02 -12.23
N LEU A 123 -33.31 1.53 -11.60
CA LEU A 123 -33.54 1.31 -10.18
C LEU A 123 -33.68 -0.18 -9.83
N ASN A 124 -34.44 -0.93 -10.62
CA ASN A 124 -34.63 -2.37 -10.43
C ASN A 124 -33.30 -3.11 -10.54
N ILE A 125 -32.50 -2.82 -11.58
CA ILE A 125 -31.16 -3.39 -11.77
C ILE A 125 -30.25 -3.01 -10.59
N GLY A 126 -30.20 -1.72 -10.23
CA GLY A 126 -29.35 -1.22 -9.14
C GLY A 126 -29.67 -1.87 -7.80
N GLY A 127 -30.96 -1.97 -7.45
CA GLY A 127 -31.41 -2.65 -6.24
C GLY A 127 -31.07 -4.15 -6.24
N LEU A 128 -31.25 -4.85 -7.36
CA LEU A 128 -30.91 -6.26 -7.47
C LEU A 128 -29.40 -6.49 -7.32
N LEU A 129 -28.56 -5.69 -8.00
CA LEU A 129 -27.10 -5.76 -7.87
C LEU A 129 -26.69 -5.55 -6.41
N ALA A 130 -27.23 -4.54 -5.73
CA ALA A 130 -26.92 -4.26 -4.33
C ALA A 130 -27.34 -5.41 -3.40
N ILE A 131 -28.54 -5.99 -3.58
CA ILE A 131 -29.00 -7.14 -2.80
C ILE A 131 -28.09 -8.35 -3.01
N ILE A 132 -27.76 -8.70 -4.26
CA ILE A 132 -26.86 -9.81 -4.56
C ILE A 132 -25.50 -9.59 -3.89
N GLY A 133 -24.93 -8.38 -4.02
CA GLY A 133 -23.66 -8.03 -3.39
C GLY A 133 -23.70 -8.16 -1.86
N ILE A 134 -24.78 -7.70 -1.21
CA ILE A 134 -24.96 -7.83 0.24
C ILE A 134 -25.13 -9.29 0.68
N ILE A 135 -25.89 -10.10 -0.07
CA ILE A 135 -26.04 -11.53 0.21
C ILE A 135 -24.70 -12.25 0.13
N ILE A 136 -23.90 -11.99 -0.91
CA ILE A 136 -22.54 -12.53 -1.03
C ILE A 136 -21.67 -12.07 0.15
N ALA A 137 -21.82 -10.81 0.59
CA ALA A 137 -21.11 -10.30 1.76
C ALA A 137 -21.48 -11.01 3.06
N PHE A 138 -22.77 -11.29 3.28
CA PHE A 138 -23.24 -12.11 4.41
C PHE A 138 -22.68 -13.53 4.35
N ILE A 139 -22.79 -14.21 3.20
CA ILE A 139 -22.28 -15.57 3.00
C ILE A 139 -20.78 -15.62 3.28
N ARG A 140 -20.02 -14.67 2.73
CA ARG A 140 -18.58 -14.59 2.98
C ARG A 140 -18.28 -14.44 4.46
N ARG A 141 -19.07 -13.64 5.18
CA ARG A 141 -18.83 -13.35 6.61
C ARG A 141 -19.11 -14.55 7.51
N ILE A 142 -20.12 -15.35 7.16
CA ILE A 142 -20.53 -16.54 7.92
C ILE A 142 -19.64 -17.75 7.58
N PHE A 143 -19.35 -17.97 6.29
CA PHE A 143 -18.76 -19.24 5.82
C PHE A 143 -17.34 -19.11 5.24
N LEU A 144 -16.93 -17.95 4.73
CA LEU A 144 -15.66 -17.76 4.01
C LEU A 144 -14.81 -16.63 4.62
N LYS A 145 -14.88 -16.48 5.94
CA LYS A 145 -14.16 -15.44 6.68
C LYS A 145 -12.66 -15.75 6.68
N SER A 146 -11.83 -14.75 6.33
CA SER A 146 -10.38 -14.88 6.48
C SER A 146 -9.97 -14.77 7.95
N GLU A 147 -8.88 -15.44 8.32
CA GLU A 147 -8.40 -15.61 9.70
C GLU A 147 -8.34 -14.29 10.49
N ASN A 148 -7.71 -13.25 9.90
CA ASN A 148 -7.53 -11.97 10.58
C ASN A 148 -8.68 -10.98 10.40
N LEU A 149 -9.79 -11.35 9.75
CA LEU A 149 -10.89 -10.42 9.52
C LEU A 149 -11.70 -10.22 10.80
N PRO A 150 -11.76 -9.00 11.37
CA PRO A 150 -12.50 -8.77 12.60
C PRO A 150 -13.99 -9.00 12.40
N ASP A 151 -14.58 -9.74 13.33
CA ASP A 151 -15.97 -10.17 13.26
C ASP A 151 -16.78 -9.51 14.37
N THR A 152 -17.52 -8.44 14.07
CA THR A 152 -18.27 -7.69 15.09
C THR A 152 -19.75 -7.64 14.75
N LEU A 153 -20.60 -7.59 15.78
CA LEU A 153 -22.06 -7.44 15.60
C LEU A 153 -22.41 -6.24 14.70
N SER A 154 -21.66 -5.14 14.83
CA SER A 154 -21.85 -3.92 14.02
C SER A 154 -21.75 -4.15 12.52
N ASP A 155 -21.00 -5.17 12.07
CA ASP A 155 -20.88 -5.52 10.66
C ASP A 155 -22.15 -6.14 10.11
N TYR A 156 -22.73 -7.10 10.85
CA TYR A 156 -23.97 -7.76 10.46
C TYR A 156 -25.14 -6.79 10.51
N LEU A 157 -25.21 -5.95 11.54
CA LEU A 157 -26.23 -4.92 11.67
C LEU A 157 -26.18 -3.92 10.51
N LEU A 158 -24.98 -3.54 10.06
CA LEU A 158 -24.85 -2.65 8.91
C LEU A 158 -25.32 -3.30 7.62
N LEU A 159 -24.90 -4.55 7.35
CA LEU A 159 -25.36 -5.28 6.16
C LEU A 159 -26.87 -5.50 6.19
N LEU A 160 -27.44 -5.77 7.37
CA LEU A 160 -28.87 -5.93 7.57
C LEU A 160 -29.62 -4.61 7.32
N LEU A 161 -29.12 -3.50 7.86
CA LEU A 161 -29.68 -2.17 7.61
C LEU A 161 -29.73 -1.86 6.11
N LEU A 162 -28.62 -2.08 5.40
CA LEU A 162 -28.56 -1.87 3.95
C LEU A 162 -29.55 -2.76 3.21
N LEU A 163 -29.69 -4.02 3.61
CA LEU A 163 -30.64 -4.96 3.02
C LEU A 163 -32.09 -4.53 3.28
N ILE A 164 -32.42 -4.10 4.51
CA ILE A 164 -33.76 -3.62 4.88
C ILE A 164 -34.14 -2.39 4.05
N ILE A 165 -33.20 -1.45 3.85
CA ILE A 165 -33.45 -0.27 3.00
C ILE A 165 -33.81 -0.70 1.57
N LEU A 166 -33.09 -1.66 1.00
CA LEU A 166 -33.36 -2.16 -0.36
C LEU A 166 -34.70 -2.89 -0.45
N ILE A 167 -35.00 -3.78 0.51
CA ILE A 167 -36.26 -4.53 0.55
C ILE A 167 -37.45 -3.58 0.72
N THR A 168 -37.38 -2.65 1.68
CA THR A 168 -38.44 -1.66 1.90
C THR A 168 -38.61 -0.76 0.68
N GLY A 169 -37.54 -0.45 -0.05
CA GLY A 169 -37.61 0.27 -1.32
C GLY A 169 -38.39 -0.48 -2.40
N PHE A 170 -38.15 -1.78 -2.56
CA PHE A 170 -38.91 -2.62 -3.50
C PHE A 170 -40.37 -2.84 -3.08
N VAL A 171 -40.62 -2.98 -1.76
CA VAL A 171 -41.99 -3.07 -1.23
C VAL A 171 -42.75 -1.78 -1.51
N LEU A 172 -42.16 -0.64 -1.17
CA LEU A 172 -42.72 0.69 -1.44
C LEU A 172 -43.03 0.87 -2.93
N ASP A 173 -42.11 0.45 -3.78
CA ASP A 173 -42.25 0.52 -5.22
C ASP A 173 -43.42 -0.33 -5.74
N GLY A 174 -43.51 -1.61 -5.34
CA GLY A 174 -44.59 -2.50 -5.76
C GLY A 174 -45.97 -2.04 -5.28
N ILE A 175 -46.07 -1.60 -4.02
CA ILE A 175 -47.30 -1.01 -3.46
C ILE A 175 -47.72 0.24 -4.27
N SER A 176 -46.76 1.11 -4.62
CA SER A 176 -47.06 2.30 -5.43
C SER A 176 -47.44 1.96 -6.89
N THR A 177 -46.96 0.83 -7.41
CA THR A 177 -47.38 0.33 -8.72
C THR A 177 -48.84 -0.11 -8.67
N LEU A 178 -49.23 -0.91 -7.67
CA LEU A 178 -50.61 -1.36 -7.49
C LEU A 178 -51.58 -0.18 -7.30
N ALA A 179 -51.21 0.78 -6.48
CA ALA A 179 -52.09 1.90 -6.14
C ALA A 179 -52.25 2.91 -7.29
N TYR A 180 -51.22 3.13 -8.12
CA TYR A 180 -51.18 4.33 -8.98
C TYR A 180 -50.67 4.14 -10.41
N ARG A 181 -50.06 2.99 -10.73
CA ARG A 181 -49.33 2.83 -12.01
C ARG A 181 -49.60 1.52 -12.75
N TYR A 182 -50.44 0.65 -12.20
CA TYR A 182 -50.64 -0.72 -12.67
C TYR A 182 -51.04 -0.81 -14.15
N GLU A 183 -51.81 0.16 -14.66
CA GLU A 183 -52.35 0.13 -16.03
C GLU A 183 -51.31 0.41 -17.14
N TRP A 184 -50.16 1.01 -16.81
CA TRP A 184 -49.20 1.47 -17.83
C TRP A 184 -47.73 1.11 -17.55
N VAL A 185 -47.45 0.56 -16.37
CA VAL A 185 -46.12 0.03 -16.03
C VAL A 185 -45.96 -1.35 -16.67
N ASN A 186 -45.16 -1.41 -17.74
CA ASN A 186 -44.80 -2.64 -18.45
C ASN A 186 -43.64 -3.39 -17.76
N ASN A 187 -43.03 -4.35 -18.46
CA ASN A 187 -41.89 -5.18 -18.03
C ASN A 187 -40.62 -4.42 -17.55
N TYR A 188 -40.59 -3.09 -17.63
CA TYR A 188 -39.50 -2.24 -17.11
C TYR A 188 -39.48 -2.16 -15.57
N ASP A 189 -40.56 -2.53 -14.90
CA ASP A 189 -40.68 -2.57 -13.43
C ASP A 189 -40.97 -3.98 -12.92
N PHE A 190 -40.20 -4.96 -13.41
CA PHE A 190 -40.47 -6.38 -13.18
C PHE A 190 -40.51 -6.78 -11.69
N ILE A 191 -39.68 -6.19 -10.82
CA ILE A 191 -39.74 -6.45 -9.37
C ILE A 191 -40.95 -5.75 -8.77
N GLY A 192 -41.22 -4.50 -9.18
CA GLY A 192 -42.40 -3.76 -8.74
C GLY A 192 -43.70 -4.50 -9.06
N LEU A 193 -43.83 -5.07 -10.27
CA LEU A 193 -44.99 -5.89 -10.68
C LEU A 193 -45.09 -7.19 -9.86
N TYR A 194 -43.97 -7.90 -9.68
CA TYR A 194 -43.94 -9.11 -8.85
C TYR A 194 -44.39 -8.84 -7.40
N ILE A 195 -43.88 -7.76 -6.81
CA ILE A 195 -44.29 -7.34 -5.47
C ILE A 195 -45.75 -6.87 -5.48
N ALA A 196 -46.21 -6.10 -6.46
CA ALA A 196 -47.60 -5.68 -6.57
C ALA A 196 -48.58 -6.87 -6.55
N ASP A 197 -48.24 -7.96 -7.25
CA ASP A 197 -49.03 -9.19 -7.25
C ASP A 197 -49.12 -9.86 -5.86
N LEU A 198 -48.09 -9.73 -5.02
CA LEU A 198 -48.12 -10.22 -3.63
C LEU A 198 -49.07 -9.40 -2.74
N PHE A 199 -49.31 -8.13 -3.07
CA PHE A 199 -50.12 -7.20 -2.28
C PHE A 199 -51.51 -6.92 -2.87
N LYS A 200 -51.86 -7.51 -4.03
CA LYS A 200 -53.12 -7.22 -4.76
C LYS A 200 -54.41 -7.43 -3.98
N ASN A 201 -54.39 -8.31 -2.98
CA ASN A 201 -55.55 -8.65 -2.15
C ASN A 201 -55.52 -7.97 -0.78
N VAL A 202 -54.59 -7.06 -0.55
CA VAL A 202 -54.42 -6.38 0.75
C VAL A 202 -55.30 -5.13 0.77
N GLU A 203 -56.23 -5.08 1.73
CA GLU A 203 -57.06 -3.90 1.98
C GLU A 203 -56.22 -2.74 2.56
N ASN A 204 -56.70 -1.50 2.39
CA ASN A 204 -56.05 -0.28 2.92
C ASN A 204 -54.60 -0.07 2.40
N ILE A 205 -54.35 -0.44 1.14
CA ILE A 205 -53.03 -0.37 0.51
C ILE A 205 -52.41 1.04 0.54
N GLU A 206 -53.23 2.08 0.49
CA GLU A 206 -52.79 3.48 0.58
C GLU A 206 -52.18 3.81 1.96
N ILE A 207 -52.78 3.35 3.06
CA ILE A 207 -52.24 3.58 4.41
C ILE A 207 -50.91 2.84 4.56
N ILE A 208 -50.85 1.60 4.08
CA ILE A 208 -49.63 0.79 4.10
C ILE A 208 -48.52 1.45 3.27
N TYR A 209 -48.86 2.01 2.11
CA TYR A 209 -47.94 2.81 1.30
C TYR A 209 -47.34 3.96 2.10
N ARG A 210 -48.18 4.78 2.74
CA ARG A 210 -47.75 5.98 3.48
C ARG A 210 -46.84 5.64 4.66
N VAL A 211 -47.20 4.59 5.43
CA VAL A 211 -46.38 4.11 6.55
C VAL A 211 -45.05 3.54 6.06
N THR A 212 -45.08 2.69 5.05
CA THR A 212 -43.86 2.09 4.46
C THR A 212 -42.94 3.16 3.90
N TRP A 213 -43.52 4.17 3.25
CA TRP A 213 -42.77 5.31 2.72
C TRP A 213 -42.05 6.06 3.84
N LEU A 214 -42.75 6.42 4.92
CA LEU A 214 -42.15 7.14 6.05
C LEU A 214 -41.02 6.32 6.70
N ILE A 215 -41.22 5.01 6.88
CA ILE A 215 -40.20 4.11 7.42
C ILE A 215 -38.99 4.04 6.48
N HIS A 216 -39.20 3.79 5.20
CA HIS A 216 -38.12 3.69 4.21
C HIS A 216 -37.31 5.00 4.15
N MET A 217 -38.00 6.14 4.07
CA MET A 217 -37.36 7.46 4.03
C MET A 217 -36.60 7.77 5.31
N ALA A 218 -37.17 7.47 6.49
CA ALA A 218 -36.46 7.63 7.75
C ALA A 218 -35.19 6.76 7.80
N LEU A 219 -35.30 5.47 7.43
CA LEU A 219 -34.16 4.57 7.38
C LEU A 219 -33.07 5.08 6.43
N ALA A 220 -33.42 5.51 5.23
CA ALA A 220 -32.47 6.03 4.25
C ALA A 220 -31.80 7.34 4.73
N ILE A 221 -32.59 8.33 5.15
CA ILE A 221 -32.09 9.65 5.58
C ILE A 221 -31.23 9.52 6.83
N PHE A 222 -31.66 8.79 7.86
CA PHE A 222 -30.84 8.62 9.07
C PHE A 222 -29.61 7.76 8.80
N SER A 223 -29.66 6.79 7.89
CA SER A 223 -28.45 6.04 7.48
C SER A 223 -27.39 6.97 6.90
N VAL A 224 -27.78 7.98 6.11
CA VAL A 224 -26.86 9.04 5.63
C VAL A 224 -26.32 9.85 6.80
N GLY A 225 -27.20 10.28 7.71
CA GLY A 225 -26.84 11.02 8.93
C GLY A 225 -25.76 10.33 9.77
N PHE A 226 -25.92 9.01 9.94
CA PHE A 226 -25.01 8.18 10.73
C PHE A 226 -23.76 7.70 9.98
N ILE A 227 -23.54 8.07 8.70
CA ILE A 227 -22.33 7.69 7.95
C ILE A 227 -21.04 7.96 8.75
N PRO A 228 -20.81 9.14 9.36
CA PRO A 228 -19.57 9.43 10.08
C PRO A 228 -19.33 8.58 11.34
N TYR A 229 -20.34 7.85 11.80
CA TYR A 229 -20.31 7.06 13.03
C TYR A 229 -20.31 5.55 12.76
N THR A 230 -20.43 5.14 11.50
CA THR A 230 -20.50 3.74 11.09
C THR A 230 -19.34 3.37 10.19
N LYS A 231 -19.25 2.08 9.80
CA LYS A 231 -18.25 1.64 8.83
C LYS A 231 -18.44 2.26 7.44
N LEU A 232 -19.61 2.85 7.14
CA LEU A 232 -19.83 3.58 5.88
C LEU A 232 -18.97 4.85 5.77
N TYR A 233 -18.40 5.34 6.87
CA TYR A 233 -17.53 6.52 6.83
C TYR A 233 -16.33 6.35 5.89
N HIS A 234 -15.94 5.10 5.61
CA HIS A 234 -14.90 4.80 4.65
C HIS A 234 -15.18 5.31 3.23
N ILE A 235 -16.44 5.53 2.86
CA ILE A 235 -16.80 6.13 1.57
C ILE A 235 -16.21 7.55 1.50
N ILE A 236 -16.33 8.31 2.59
CA ILE A 236 -15.86 9.69 2.68
C ILE A 236 -14.36 9.70 2.98
N VAL A 237 -13.93 9.17 4.13
CA VAL A 237 -12.54 9.31 4.55
C VAL A 237 -11.62 8.45 3.72
N GLY A 238 -11.93 7.18 3.54
CA GLY A 238 -11.10 6.26 2.78
C GLY A 238 -11.18 6.52 1.27
N GLY A 239 -12.38 6.42 0.72
CA GLY A 239 -12.65 6.40 -0.72
C GLY A 239 -12.45 7.76 -1.39
N ILE A 240 -12.83 8.85 -0.74
CA ILE A 240 -12.69 10.21 -1.29
C ILE A 240 -11.45 10.92 -0.74
N LEU A 241 -11.40 11.18 0.57
CA LEU A 241 -10.36 12.03 1.15
C LEU A 241 -8.97 11.38 1.11
N ASN A 242 -8.84 10.11 1.49
CA ASN A 242 -7.53 9.46 1.58
C ASN A 242 -6.94 9.12 0.22
N THR A 243 -7.79 8.77 -0.76
CA THR A 243 -7.32 8.55 -2.14
C THR A 243 -6.91 9.87 -2.79
N PHE A 244 -7.64 10.97 -2.55
CA PHE A 244 -7.28 12.29 -3.06
C PHE A 244 -6.01 12.82 -2.38
N PHE A 245 -5.93 12.75 -1.06
CA PHE A 245 -4.74 13.16 -0.29
C PHE A 245 -3.67 12.08 -0.20
N SER A 246 -3.68 11.10 -1.10
CA SER A 246 -2.60 10.11 -1.19
C SER A 246 -1.27 10.80 -1.53
N ARG A 247 -0.16 10.11 -1.26
CA ARG A 247 1.19 10.67 -1.43
C ARG A 247 1.44 11.02 -2.89
N ASN A 248 2.07 12.18 -3.11
CA ASN A 248 2.43 12.68 -4.44
C ASN A 248 3.80 12.17 -4.91
N TYR A 249 4.69 11.80 -4.00
CA TYR A 249 5.98 11.20 -4.31
C TYR A 249 5.90 9.67 -4.28
N HIS A 250 6.94 9.04 -4.79
CA HIS A 250 6.99 7.58 -4.91
C HIS A 250 6.74 6.92 -3.54
N PRO A 251 5.85 5.92 -3.41
CA PRO A 251 5.55 5.25 -2.12
C PRO A 251 6.78 4.70 -1.38
N ALA A 252 7.89 4.49 -2.10
CA ALA A 252 9.15 3.98 -1.56
C ALA A 252 10.11 5.07 -1.05
N ALA A 253 9.78 6.35 -1.24
CA ALA A 253 10.50 7.46 -0.61
C ALA A 253 9.82 7.77 0.71
N PHE A 254 10.50 7.73 1.85
CA PHE A 254 9.88 8.18 3.10
C PHE A 254 9.99 9.70 3.22
N LYS A 255 9.06 10.34 3.97
CA LYS A 255 9.05 11.80 4.10
C LYS A 255 10.36 12.30 4.70
N LYS A 256 10.92 13.38 4.16
CA LYS A 256 12.06 14.07 4.74
C LYS A 256 11.60 14.81 6.01
N ILE A 257 12.44 14.82 7.05
CA ILE A 257 12.28 15.77 8.15
C ILE A 257 12.91 17.10 7.72
N GLU A 258 12.09 18.13 7.60
CA GLU A 258 12.58 19.47 7.27
C GLU A 258 13.29 20.08 8.49
N ASN A 259 14.34 20.86 8.23
CA ASN A 259 15.14 21.55 9.25
C ASN A 259 15.63 20.65 10.40
N ILE A 260 16.09 19.44 10.08
CA ILE A 260 16.58 18.50 11.09
C ILE A 260 17.67 19.10 11.99
N ASP A 261 18.59 19.88 11.41
CA ASP A 261 19.68 20.52 12.14
C ASP A 261 19.11 21.48 13.21
N GLU A 262 18.12 22.29 12.84
CA GLU A 262 17.43 23.23 13.75
C GLU A 262 16.63 22.52 14.85
N ILE A 263 15.98 21.40 14.54
CA ILE A 263 15.23 20.58 15.51
C ILE A 263 16.20 20.10 16.60
N ILE A 264 17.35 19.56 16.19
CA ILE A 264 18.34 19.00 17.10
C ILE A 264 19.02 20.12 17.90
N GLU A 265 19.34 21.26 17.28
CA GLU A 265 19.91 22.43 17.98
C GLU A 265 18.99 22.97 19.09
N LYS A 266 17.66 22.87 18.91
CA LYS A 266 16.67 23.24 19.93
C LYS A 266 16.48 22.18 21.02
N GLY A 267 17.14 21.03 20.91
CA GLY A 267 16.94 19.89 21.80
C GLY A 267 15.59 19.19 21.60
N GLU A 268 14.96 19.37 20.45
CA GLU A 268 13.72 18.69 20.09
C GLU A 268 14.05 17.33 19.43
N THR A 269 13.09 16.39 19.49
CA THR A 269 13.27 15.06 18.89
C THR A 269 12.72 15.03 17.47
N PRO A 270 13.48 14.55 16.46
CA PRO A 270 12.95 14.35 15.13
C PRO A 270 11.95 13.18 15.14
N GLY A 271 10.84 13.29 14.39
CA GLY A 271 9.84 12.23 14.29
C GLY A 271 8.69 12.38 15.27
N ALA A 272 8.21 11.26 15.83
CA ALA A 272 7.02 11.23 16.68
C ALA A 272 7.20 10.40 17.95
N LEU A 273 6.77 10.96 19.08
CA LEU A 273 6.60 10.24 20.36
C LEU A 273 5.13 10.26 20.81
N THR A 274 4.39 11.28 20.38
CA THR A 274 2.97 11.50 20.69
C THR A 274 2.12 11.53 19.42
N LEU A 275 0.79 11.41 19.58
CA LEU A 275 -0.16 11.59 18.46
C LEU A 275 -0.11 12.98 17.82
N ASN A 276 0.36 13.97 18.58
CA ASN A 276 0.47 15.35 18.13
C ASN A 276 1.68 15.59 17.23
N ASP A 277 2.67 14.70 17.23
CA ASP A 277 3.87 14.85 16.40
C ASP A 277 3.67 14.26 15.00
N LEU A 278 2.64 13.41 14.85
CA LEU A 278 2.21 12.89 13.56
C LEU A 278 1.52 13.96 12.73
N SER A 279 1.53 13.80 11.40
CA SER A 279 0.84 14.75 10.52
C SER A 279 -0.69 14.63 10.60
N TRP A 280 -1.41 15.67 10.18
CA TRP A 280 -2.88 15.58 10.02
C TRP A 280 -3.31 14.43 9.11
N LYS A 281 -2.49 14.12 8.10
CA LYS A 281 -2.75 13.06 7.11
C LYS A 281 -2.66 11.67 7.75
N GLU A 282 -1.67 11.45 8.60
CA GLU A 282 -1.53 10.18 9.35
C GLU A 282 -2.67 9.99 10.34
N ARG A 283 -3.09 11.05 11.04
CA ARG A 283 -4.29 11.00 11.90
C ARG A 283 -5.55 10.66 11.10
N MET A 284 -5.70 11.19 9.89
CA MET A 284 -6.80 10.85 8.97
C MET A 284 -6.70 9.40 8.46
N ASP A 285 -5.49 8.90 8.16
CA ASP A 285 -5.28 7.50 7.75
C ASP A 285 -5.83 6.51 8.79
N TYR A 286 -5.71 6.84 10.08
CA TYR A 286 -6.24 6.00 11.14
C TYR A 286 -7.76 5.89 11.06
N ASP A 287 -8.48 6.96 10.72
CA ASP A 287 -9.93 6.95 10.47
C ASP A 287 -10.31 6.32 9.12
N ALA A 288 -9.41 6.35 8.14
CA ALA A 288 -9.62 5.70 6.85
C ALA A 288 -9.67 4.17 6.96
N CYS A 289 -8.96 3.55 7.90
CA CYS A 289 -8.87 2.09 8.02
C CYS A 289 -10.24 1.38 8.13
N ILE A 290 -10.54 0.44 7.23
CA ILE A 290 -11.83 -0.29 7.22
C ILE A 290 -11.79 -1.65 7.91
N LYS A 291 -10.70 -1.99 8.60
CA LYS A 291 -10.55 -3.31 9.24
C LYS A 291 -10.67 -4.49 8.26
N CYS A 292 -10.16 -4.33 7.03
CA CYS A 292 -10.26 -5.38 5.99
C CYS A 292 -9.19 -6.47 6.08
N ALA A 293 -8.26 -6.37 7.03
CA ALA A 293 -7.15 -7.30 7.30
C ALA A 293 -6.15 -7.56 6.16
N ARG A 294 -6.36 -7.05 4.94
CA ARG A 294 -5.44 -7.26 3.80
C ARG A 294 -3.98 -6.91 4.11
N CYS A 295 -3.74 -5.85 4.90
CA CYS A 295 -2.39 -5.47 5.31
C CYS A 295 -1.78 -6.43 6.34
N THR A 296 -2.57 -6.99 7.24
CA THR A 296 -2.14 -7.98 8.24
C THR A 296 -1.92 -9.35 7.61
N ASP A 297 -2.82 -9.81 6.73
CA ASP A 297 -2.71 -11.08 5.99
C ASP A 297 -1.44 -11.19 5.14
N ASN A 298 -0.85 -10.06 4.77
CA ASN A 298 0.36 -9.99 3.94
C ASN A 298 1.57 -9.43 4.70
N CYS A 299 1.43 -9.15 6.00
CA CYS A 299 2.53 -8.64 6.81
C CYS A 299 3.45 -9.80 7.21
N PRO A 300 4.74 -9.81 6.79
CA PRO A 300 5.64 -10.89 7.15
C PRO A 300 5.82 -11.06 8.66
N ALA A 301 5.79 -9.95 9.41
CA ALA A 301 5.87 -9.98 10.86
C ALA A 301 4.61 -10.64 11.49
N ALA A 302 3.41 -10.27 11.03
CA ALA A 302 2.18 -10.89 11.54
C ALA A 302 2.14 -12.39 11.23
N SER A 303 2.45 -12.77 9.97
CA SER A 303 2.47 -14.17 9.54
C SER A 303 3.54 -15.01 10.24
N SER A 304 4.58 -14.39 10.80
CA SER A 304 5.62 -15.08 11.58
C SER A 304 5.35 -15.08 13.09
N GLY A 305 4.18 -14.64 13.53
CA GLY A 305 3.82 -14.56 14.96
C GLY A 305 4.51 -13.45 15.74
N LYS A 306 5.16 -12.49 15.06
CA LYS A 306 5.70 -11.27 15.69
C LYS A 306 4.55 -10.30 16.02
N PRO A 307 4.71 -9.39 17.00
CA PRO A 307 3.60 -8.59 17.54
C PRO A 307 3.00 -7.54 16.57
N LEU A 308 3.63 -7.27 15.42
CA LEU A 308 3.12 -6.28 14.46
C LEU A 308 2.01 -6.83 13.58
N SER A 309 0.80 -6.32 13.81
CA SER A 309 -0.31 -6.30 12.85
C SER A 309 -0.54 -4.86 12.37
N PRO A 310 -0.30 -4.54 11.08
CA PRO A 310 -0.50 -3.18 10.56
C PRO A 310 -1.94 -2.68 10.73
N MET A 311 -2.94 -3.55 10.59
CA MET A 311 -4.34 -3.18 10.82
C MET A 311 -4.54 -2.77 12.28
N ASP A 312 -4.09 -3.60 13.23
CA ASP A 312 -4.32 -3.35 14.65
C ASP A 312 -3.56 -2.13 15.14
N LEU A 313 -2.38 -1.84 14.57
CA LEU A 313 -1.68 -0.58 14.81
C LEU A 313 -2.58 0.61 14.43
N MET A 314 -3.11 0.66 13.21
CA MET A 314 -4.00 1.76 12.79
C MET A 314 -5.24 1.89 13.68
N LEU A 315 -5.78 0.76 14.17
CA LEU A 315 -6.95 0.77 15.06
C LEU A 315 -6.62 1.24 16.47
N LYS A 316 -5.47 0.86 17.02
CA LYS A 316 -4.97 1.39 18.29
C LYS A 316 -4.76 2.90 18.19
N MET A 317 -4.13 3.37 17.11
CA MET A 317 -3.94 4.80 16.85
C MET A 317 -5.27 5.57 16.76
N ARG A 318 -6.28 5.01 16.07
CA ARG A 318 -7.64 5.57 16.06
C ARG A 318 -8.25 5.62 17.46
N SER A 319 -8.10 4.55 18.25
CA SER A 319 -8.61 4.49 19.62
C SER A 319 -7.99 5.56 20.51
N PHE A 320 -6.68 5.83 20.37
CA PHE A 320 -6.00 6.90 21.12
C PHE A 320 -6.53 8.28 20.73
N ILE A 321 -6.80 8.51 19.44
CA ILE A 321 -7.45 9.72 18.92
C ILE A 321 -8.84 9.91 19.54
N ASP A 322 -9.63 8.83 19.63
CA ASP A 322 -10.98 8.84 20.20
C ASP A 322 -11.00 9.08 21.71
N GLN A 323 -9.98 8.59 22.43
CA GLN A 323 -9.80 8.81 23.85
C GLN A 323 -9.16 10.17 24.19
N GLY A 324 -8.72 10.93 23.19
CA GLY A 324 -8.10 12.24 23.39
C GLY A 324 -6.64 12.18 23.87
N ILE A 325 -5.93 11.07 23.64
CA ILE A 325 -4.55 10.84 24.10
C ILE A 325 -3.55 11.50 23.14
N TYR A 326 -3.58 12.83 23.02
CA TYR A 326 -2.78 13.55 22.03
C TYR A 326 -1.34 13.86 22.48
N ASN A 327 -1.15 14.16 23.76
CA ASN A 327 0.10 14.70 24.32
C ASN A 327 0.90 13.68 25.14
N LYS A 328 0.44 12.42 25.22
CA LYS A 328 1.15 11.40 25.98
C LYS A 328 2.11 10.67 25.06
N GLU A 329 3.29 10.36 25.59
CA GLU A 329 4.20 9.42 24.93
C GLU A 329 3.49 8.07 24.80
N LEU A 330 3.48 7.54 23.58
CA LEU A 330 2.75 6.31 23.29
C LEU A 330 3.57 5.06 23.58
N ILE A 331 4.89 5.15 23.55
CA ILE A 331 5.81 4.02 23.73
C ILE A 331 6.66 4.32 24.97
N PRO A 332 6.80 3.39 25.93
CA PRO A 332 6.24 2.03 25.92
C PRO A 332 4.82 1.93 26.53
N ASP A 333 4.30 3.01 27.11
CA ASP A 333 3.13 2.97 28.02
C ASP A 333 1.81 2.53 27.36
N TYR A 334 1.57 2.90 26.10
CA TYR A 334 0.34 2.59 25.36
C TYR A 334 0.56 1.59 24.23
N LEU A 335 1.80 1.48 23.75
CA LEU A 335 2.20 0.63 22.64
C LEU A 335 3.56 0.01 22.95
N ASP A 336 3.61 -1.32 22.93
CA ASP A 336 4.85 -2.09 23.06
C ASP A 336 5.83 -1.71 21.94
N LYS A 337 7.09 -1.43 22.31
CA LYS A 337 8.17 -1.07 21.38
C LYS A 337 8.40 -2.14 20.31
N ASP A 338 8.18 -3.42 20.61
CA ASP A 338 8.43 -4.52 19.68
C ASP A 338 7.43 -4.51 18.50
N ILE A 339 6.27 -3.86 18.64
CA ILE A 339 5.34 -3.62 17.53
C ILE A 339 6.01 -2.73 16.48
N ILE A 340 6.72 -1.68 16.91
CA ILE A 340 7.42 -0.74 16.02
C ILE A 340 8.65 -1.40 15.41
N TRP A 341 9.42 -2.12 16.24
CA TRP A 341 10.65 -2.74 15.79
C TRP A 341 10.41 -3.98 14.93
N SER A 342 9.26 -4.65 14.97
CA SER A 342 8.93 -5.80 14.09
C SER A 342 8.78 -5.46 12.61
N CYS A 343 8.72 -4.18 12.25
CA CYS A 343 8.55 -3.78 10.86
C CYS A 343 9.84 -3.94 10.05
N VAL A 344 9.83 -4.82 9.06
CA VAL A 344 10.94 -4.99 8.10
C VAL A 344 10.91 -3.99 6.93
N THR A 345 10.02 -2.98 6.95
CA THR A 345 9.88 -1.93 5.90
C THR A 345 9.61 -2.44 4.47
N CYS A 346 9.13 -3.68 4.32
CA CYS A 346 8.96 -4.30 3.00
C CYS A 346 7.82 -3.72 2.14
N GLY A 347 6.90 -2.95 2.72
CA GLY A 347 5.80 -2.31 2.00
C GLY A 347 4.61 -3.20 1.63
N ALA A 348 4.55 -4.47 2.07
CA ALA A 348 3.44 -5.37 1.73
C ALA A 348 2.08 -4.78 2.15
N CYS A 349 2.01 -4.24 3.36
CA CYS A 349 0.81 -3.59 3.91
C CYS A 349 0.37 -2.37 3.10
N VAL A 350 1.32 -1.53 2.66
CA VAL A 350 1.06 -0.34 1.84
C VAL A 350 0.55 -0.75 0.47
N TYR A 351 1.18 -1.75 -0.16
CA TYR A 351 0.79 -2.22 -1.48
C TYR A 351 -0.62 -2.82 -1.50
N GLN A 352 -1.00 -3.55 -0.45
CA GLN A 352 -2.29 -4.25 -0.34
C GLN A 352 -3.44 -3.34 0.13
N CYS A 353 -3.15 -2.16 0.66
CA CYS A 353 -4.18 -1.28 1.20
C CYS A 353 -5.08 -0.72 0.08
N PRO A 354 -6.40 -0.99 0.08
CA PRO A 354 -7.30 -0.46 -0.94
C PRO A 354 -7.53 1.06 -0.79
N LEU A 355 -7.24 1.61 0.38
CA LEU A 355 -7.46 3.02 0.72
C LEU A 355 -6.16 3.83 0.71
N LEU A 356 -5.05 3.26 0.25
CA LEU A 356 -3.75 3.94 0.13
C LEU A 356 -3.17 4.45 1.47
N ILE A 357 -3.47 3.77 2.58
CA ILE A 357 -2.87 4.06 3.89
C ILE A 357 -1.39 3.65 3.90
N HIS A 358 -0.51 4.57 4.28
CA HIS A 358 0.92 4.32 4.36
C HIS A 358 1.37 3.91 5.77
N HIS A 359 1.02 2.67 6.17
CA HIS A 359 1.30 2.10 7.50
C HIS A 359 2.76 2.22 7.97
N VAL A 360 3.73 2.12 7.05
CA VAL A 360 5.16 2.13 7.36
C VAL A 360 5.65 3.50 7.82
N GLU A 361 4.96 4.59 7.44
CA GLU A 361 5.42 5.95 7.76
C GLU A 361 5.24 6.27 9.23
N THR A 362 4.06 5.98 9.79
CA THR A 362 3.82 6.07 11.23
C THR A 362 4.85 5.28 12.03
N ILE A 363 5.24 4.08 11.57
CA ILE A 363 6.27 3.27 12.24
C ILE A 363 7.63 3.97 12.19
N LEU A 364 8.00 4.53 11.04
CA LEU A 364 9.27 5.23 10.89
C LEU A 364 9.33 6.52 11.69
N ASP A 365 8.24 7.25 11.84
CA ASP A 365 8.23 8.44 12.69
C ASP A 365 8.37 8.09 14.17
N PHE A 366 7.76 6.99 14.62
CA PHE A 366 8.05 6.48 15.96
C PHE A 366 9.51 6.08 16.09
N ARG A 367 10.07 5.35 15.12
CA ARG A 367 11.50 5.00 15.13
C ARG A 367 12.41 6.22 15.21
N ARG A 368 12.11 7.28 14.45
CA ARG A 368 12.83 8.56 14.52
C ARG A 368 12.77 9.18 15.91
N GLY A 369 11.58 9.22 16.53
CA GLY A 369 11.42 9.73 17.88
C GLY A 369 12.19 8.91 18.92
N LEU A 370 12.15 7.58 18.81
CA LEU A 370 12.87 6.67 19.71
C LEU A 370 14.39 6.80 19.57
N ILE A 371 14.91 6.83 18.34
CA ILE A 371 16.34 7.04 18.05
C ILE A 371 16.78 8.44 18.53
N GLY A 372 16.02 9.48 18.21
CA GLY A 372 16.31 10.85 18.61
C GLY A 372 16.35 11.03 20.12
N LYS A 373 15.53 10.28 20.87
CA LYS A 373 15.54 10.26 22.34
C LYS A 373 16.61 9.30 22.91
N GLY A 374 17.05 8.31 22.15
CA GLY A 374 17.95 7.25 22.62
C GLY A 374 17.27 6.24 23.56
N GLU A 375 15.94 6.17 23.58
CA GLU A 375 15.16 5.33 24.49
C GLU A 375 14.34 4.27 23.73
N ASN A 376 14.17 3.08 24.32
CA ASN A 376 13.40 1.97 23.74
C ASN A 376 13.89 1.51 22.34
N VAL A 377 15.18 1.71 22.06
CA VAL A 377 15.87 1.24 20.85
C VAL A 377 16.60 -0.08 21.17
N PRO A 378 16.57 -1.10 20.29
CA PRO A 378 17.46 -2.25 20.39
C PRO A 378 18.94 -1.81 20.38
N GLU A 379 19.76 -2.38 21.27
CA GLU A 379 21.18 -1.99 21.42
C GLU A 379 21.97 -2.19 20.13
N GLU A 380 21.69 -3.27 19.40
CA GLU A 380 22.35 -3.58 18.13
C GLU A 380 22.08 -2.51 17.06
N LEU A 381 20.94 -1.80 17.14
CA LEU A 381 20.63 -0.71 16.22
C LEU A 381 21.32 0.60 16.61
N LEU A 382 21.54 0.85 17.89
CA LEU A 382 22.39 1.96 18.34
C LEU A 382 23.84 1.74 17.90
N GLU A 383 24.31 0.49 17.95
CA GLU A 383 25.63 0.11 17.43
C GLU A 383 25.74 0.38 15.92
N VAL A 384 24.70 0.10 15.15
CA VAL A 384 24.67 0.43 13.70
C VAL A 384 24.84 1.94 13.48
N SER A 385 24.12 2.79 14.21
CA SER A 385 24.29 4.25 14.14
C SER A 385 25.70 4.69 14.50
N TYR A 386 26.26 4.14 15.58
CA TYR A 386 27.62 4.41 16.01
C TYR A 386 28.65 4.00 14.94
N ASN A 387 28.49 2.82 14.35
CA ASN A 387 29.39 2.30 13.33
C ASN A 387 29.35 3.12 12.05
N LEU A 388 28.16 3.60 11.65
CA LEU A 388 28.02 4.52 10.52
C LEU A 388 28.76 5.83 10.74
N MET A 389 28.66 6.40 11.95
CA MET A 389 29.34 7.64 12.30
C MET A 389 30.86 7.46 12.35
N ARG A 390 31.35 6.36 12.94
CA ARG A 390 32.78 6.14 13.18
C ARG A 390 33.54 5.57 11.99
N TYR A 391 32.92 4.63 11.27
CA TYR A 391 33.58 3.83 10.23
C TYR A 391 32.97 4.02 8.84
N GLY A 392 31.90 4.81 8.70
CA GLY A 392 31.20 4.99 7.42
C GLY A 392 30.42 3.77 6.93
N ASN A 393 30.34 2.69 7.72
CA ASN A 393 29.65 1.45 7.37
C ASN A 393 28.94 0.84 8.60
N PRO A 394 27.82 0.14 8.41
CA PRO A 394 26.99 -0.34 9.52
C PRO A 394 27.58 -1.56 10.25
N MET A 395 28.63 -2.19 9.69
CA MET A 395 29.23 -3.42 10.22
C MET A 395 30.40 -3.15 11.18
N GLY A 396 30.84 -1.89 11.30
CA GLY A 396 31.97 -1.51 12.17
C GLY A 396 33.34 -1.93 11.63
N ASN A 397 33.43 -2.30 10.35
CA ASN A 397 34.71 -2.67 9.73
C ASN A 397 35.58 -1.45 9.45
N ASP A 398 36.89 -1.61 9.48
CA ASP A 398 37.82 -0.53 9.13
C ASP A 398 37.69 -0.16 7.63
N PRO A 399 37.64 1.14 7.27
CA PRO A 399 37.70 1.57 5.88
C PRO A 399 38.87 0.99 5.07
N ILE A 400 40.01 0.70 5.70
CA ILE A 400 41.17 0.07 5.07
C ILE A 400 40.79 -1.27 4.40
N ASN A 401 39.90 -2.06 5.01
CA ASN A 401 39.46 -3.33 4.43
C ASN A 401 38.75 -3.15 3.07
N ARG A 402 38.12 -1.98 2.84
CA ARG A 402 37.55 -1.63 1.53
C ARG A 402 38.65 -1.33 0.52
N GLU A 403 39.65 -0.54 0.91
CA GLU A 403 40.79 -0.22 0.06
C GLU A 403 41.54 -1.48 -0.36
N GLU A 404 41.77 -2.40 0.57
CA GLU A 404 42.38 -3.71 0.29
C GLU A 404 41.54 -4.52 -0.70
N PHE A 405 40.22 -4.59 -0.51
CA PHE A 405 39.36 -5.32 -1.44
C PHE A 405 39.31 -4.67 -2.83
N ILE A 406 39.27 -3.34 -2.92
CA ILE A 406 39.36 -2.62 -4.20
C ILE A 406 40.70 -2.90 -4.87
N LYS A 407 41.80 -2.89 -4.12
CA LYS A 407 43.11 -3.24 -4.65
C LYS A 407 43.14 -4.66 -5.22
N GLU A 408 42.57 -5.65 -4.53
CA GLU A 408 42.40 -7.01 -5.06
C GLU A 408 41.68 -6.99 -6.42
N LEU A 409 40.55 -6.25 -6.54
CA LEU A 409 39.79 -6.17 -7.79
C LEU A 409 40.57 -5.50 -8.93
N VAL A 410 41.39 -4.50 -8.62
CA VAL A 410 42.27 -3.80 -9.57
C VAL A 410 43.43 -4.71 -10.00
N ASP A 411 44.03 -5.46 -9.06
CA ASP A 411 45.11 -6.41 -9.33
C ASP A 411 44.61 -7.60 -10.17
N GLU A 412 43.36 -8.03 -9.99
CA GLU A 412 42.65 -8.97 -10.88
C GLU A 412 42.33 -8.34 -12.27
N GLY A 413 42.58 -7.04 -12.44
CA GLY A 413 42.30 -6.26 -13.64
C GLY A 413 40.81 -6.07 -13.91
N LEU A 414 39.93 -6.28 -12.93
CA LEU A 414 38.48 -6.26 -13.13
C LEU A 414 37.89 -4.85 -13.24
N VAL A 415 38.56 -3.86 -12.65
CA VAL A 415 38.09 -2.49 -12.52
C VAL A 415 39.25 -1.51 -12.37
N GLU A 416 39.00 -0.22 -12.60
CA GLU A 416 39.93 0.87 -12.31
C GLU A 416 39.43 1.73 -11.14
N ILE A 417 40.34 2.45 -10.47
CA ILE A 417 39.97 3.45 -9.46
C ILE A 417 39.55 4.73 -10.20
N ALA A 418 38.49 5.39 -9.73
CA ALA A 418 38.05 6.62 -10.36
C ALA A 418 39.07 7.76 -10.15
N GLU A 419 39.33 8.53 -11.21
CA GLU A 419 40.21 9.69 -11.20
C GLU A 419 39.43 10.96 -11.58
N GLU A 420 39.70 12.07 -10.89
CA GLU A 420 39.10 13.37 -11.22
C GLU A 420 39.49 13.80 -12.64
N GLY A 421 38.49 14.19 -13.44
CA GLY A 421 38.68 14.60 -14.83
C GLY A 421 38.52 13.48 -15.86
N SER A 422 38.56 12.21 -15.45
CA SER A 422 38.21 11.06 -16.29
C SER A 422 36.69 10.91 -16.43
N GLU A 423 36.24 10.46 -17.60
CA GLU A 423 34.85 10.10 -17.87
C GLU A 423 34.70 8.58 -17.90
N TYR A 424 33.68 8.06 -17.20
CA TYR A 424 33.36 6.64 -17.07
C TYR A 424 31.96 6.34 -17.61
N ASP A 425 31.74 5.15 -18.18
CA ASP A 425 30.37 4.73 -18.50
C ASP A 425 29.58 4.50 -17.21
N TYR A 426 30.22 3.88 -16.22
CA TYR A 426 29.61 3.58 -14.94
C TYR A 426 30.58 3.77 -13.79
N ILE A 427 30.07 4.28 -12.68
CA ILE A 427 30.67 4.06 -11.36
C ILE A 427 29.93 2.91 -10.71
N TYR A 428 30.66 1.91 -10.24
CA TYR A 428 30.09 0.82 -9.46
C TYR A 428 30.18 1.14 -7.97
N TRP A 429 29.04 1.38 -7.35
CA TRP A 429 28.91 1.49 -5.91
C TRP A 429 28.78 0.08 -5.32
N ILE A 430 29.87 -0.44 -4.78
CA ILE A 430 30.01 -1.83 -4.32
C ILE A 430 29.06 -2.06 -3.13
N GLY A 431 28.95 -1.07 -2.25
CA GLY A 431 28.16 -1.14 -1.04
C GLY A 431 28.84 -1.93 0.07
N CYS A 432 28.28 -1.85 1.28
CA CYS A 432 28.91 -2.41 2.48
C CYS A 432 28.98 -3.95 2.43
N GLN A 433 27.88 -4.64 2.12
CA GLN A 433 27.81 -6.10 2.21
C GLN A 433 28.76 -6.77 1.22
N SER A 434 28.74 -6.35 -0.05
CA SER A 434 29.65 -6.92 -1.06
C SER A 434 31.11 -6.48 -0.91
N THR A 435 31.40 -5.53 -0.02
CA THR A 435 32.77 -5.15 0.35
C THR A 435 33.27 -5.99 1.53
N TYR A 436 32.47 -6.09 2.58
CA TYR A 436 32.93 -6.57 3.89
C TYR A 436 32.50 -8.00 4.23
N ASP A 437 31.39 -8.51 3.67
CA ASP A 437 30.96 -9.88 3.90
C ASP A 437 31.68 -10.83 2.93
N PRO A 438 32.44 -11.83 3.42
CA PRO A 438 33.19 -12.74 2.56
C PRO A 438 32.35 -13.51 1.55
N ALA A 439 31.11 -13.86 1.88
CA ALA A 439 30.21 -14.59 0.99
C ALA A 439 29.63 -13.70 -0.13
N ASP A 440 29.53 -12.39 0.12
CA ASP A 440 28.97 -11.44 -0.84
C ASP A 440 30.03 -10.72 -1.69
N LYS A 441 31.33 -10.84 -1.37
CA LYS A 441 32.44 -10.37 -2.22
C LYS A 441 32.38 -10.95 -3.65
N GLU A 442 31.93 -12.19 -3.78
CA GLU A 442 31.78 -12.84 -5.09
C GLU A 442 30.70 -12.20 -5.98
N ILE A 443 29.73 -11.49 -5.40
CA ILE A 443 28.74 -10.71 -6.18
C ILE A 443 29.46 -9.60 -6.96
N ALA A 444 30.32 -8.84 -6.28
CA ALA A 444 31.09 -7.75 -6.88
C ALA A 444 32.05 -8.28 -7.96
N ARG A 445 32.82 -9.34 -7.64
CA ARG A 445 33.72 -9.98 -8.61
C ARG A 445 32.99 -10.49 -9.84
N SER A 446 31.87 -11.20 -9.64
CA SER A 446 31.07 -11.76 -10.74
C SER A 446 30.50 -10.66 -11.64
N LEU A 447 29.93 -9.61 -11.04
CA LEU A 447 29.41 -8.47 -11.78
C LEU A 447 30.51 -7.80 -12.61
N LEU A 448 31.66 -7.48 -12.01
CA LEU A 448 32.77 -6.83 -12.72
C LEU A 448 33.32 -7.69 -13.86
N LYS A 449 33.44 -9.01 -13.68
CA LYS A 449 33.83 -9.95 -14.75
C LYS A 449 32.88 -9.86 -15.95
N ILE A 450 31.56 -9.85 -15.69
CA ILE A 450 30.55 -9.74 -16.76
C ILE A 450 30.67 -8.38 -17.47
N LEU A 451 30.78 -7.30 -16.70
CA LEU A 451 30.81 -5.96 -17.25
C LEU A 451 32.11 -5.65 -18.03
N LYS A 452 33.25 -6.19 -17.58
CA LYS A 452 34.52 -6.13 -18.31
C LYS A 452 34.43 -6.88 -19.65
N LYS A 453 33.80 -8.06 -19.68
CA LYS A 453 33.54 -8.81 -20.93
C LYS A 453 32.65 -8.02 -21.90
N ALA A 454 31.75 -7.18 -21.38
CA ALA A 454 30.92 -6.28 -22.18
C ALA A 454 31.66 -5.05 -22.73
N GLY A 455 32.94 -4.85 -22.39
CA GLY A 455 33.78 -3.76 -22.91
C GLY A 455 33.43 -2.38 -22.36
N LEU A 456 32.82 -2.30 -21.16
CA LEU A 456 32.41 -1.06 -20.53
C LEU A 456 33.56 -0.43 -19.72
N LYS A 457 33.65 0.91 -19.73
CA LYS A 457 34.61 1.63 -18.88
C LYS A 457 34.02 1.88 -17.49
N ILE A 458 34.54 1.20 -16.48
CA ILE A 458 33.93 1.12 -15.13
C ILE A 458 34.96 1.44 -14.07
N ALA A 459 34.59 2.31 -13.14
CA ALA A 459 35.41 2.63 -11.99
C ALA A 459 34.70 2.38 -10.65
N VAL A 460 35.51 2.25 -9.59
CA VAL A 460 35.07 2.16 -8.19
C VAL A 460 35.69 3.29 -7.35
N LEU A 461 35.11 3.54 -6.18
CA LEU A 461 35.49 4.64 -5.28
C LEU A 461 36.04 4.08 -3.96
N PRO A 462 37.34 4.30 -3.63
CA PRO A 462 37.89 3.97 -2.32
C PRO A 462 37.18 4.70 -1.17
N GLU A 463 36.81 5.95 -1.38
CA GLU A 463 36.14 6.82 -0.40
C GLU A 463 34.62 6.60 -0.26
N GLU A 464 34.08 5.54 -0.88
CA GLU A 464 32.67 5.17 -0.80
C GLU A 464 32.21 5.02 0.66
N ASN A 465 31.12 5.69 1.07
CA ASN A 465 30.49 5.43 2.38
C ASN A 465 29.26 4.51 2.24
N CYS A 466 28.60 4.19 3.35
CA CYS A 466 27.28 3.56 3.29
C CYS A 466 26.31 4.44 2.47
N CYS A 467 25.45 3.80 1.68
CA CYS A 467 24.37 4.50 0.96
C CYS A 467 23.36 5.21 1.89
N GLY A 468 23.38 4.92 3.20
CA GLY A 468 22.51 5.52 4.21
C GLY A 468 21.26 4.71 4.54
N GLU A 469 21.08 3.52 3.94
CA GLU A 469 19.87 2.74 4.16
C GLU A 469 19.61 2.30 5.60
N PRO A 470 20.60 1.74 6.32
CA PRO A 470 20.37 1.34 7.70
C PRO A 470 19.90 2.51 8.57
N ALA A 471 20.63 3.65 8.53
CA ALA A 471 20.24 4.88 9.24
C ALA A 471 18.81 5.30 8.89
N ARG A 472 18.48 5.37 7.59
CA ARG A 472 17.15 5.75 7.12
C ARG A 472 16.03 4.85 7.63
N ARG A 473 16.25 3.54 7.74
CA ARG A 473 15.21 2.57 8.14
C ARG A 473 15.08 2.39 9.65
N ILE A 474 16.14 2.61 10.41
CA ILE A 474 16.09 2.57 11.87
C ILE A 474 15.60 3.89 12.46
N GLY A 475 15.54 4.97 11.68
CA GLY A 475 15.04 6.28 12.11
C GLY A 475 16.14 7.28 12.46
N ASP A 476 17.40 6.97 12.21
CA ASP A 476 18.52 7.90 12.38
C ASP A 476 18.59 8.88 11.21
N GLU A 477 17.72 9.89 11.29
CA GLU A 477 17.51 10.85 10.21
C GLU A 477 18.70 11.82 10.06
N LEU A 478 19.41 12.12 11.16
CA LEU A 478 20.59 12.99 11.13
C LEU A 478 21.74 12.27 10.42
N MET A 479 22.07 11.05 10.84
CA MET A 479 23.11 10.26 10.20
C MET A 479 22.80 10.03 8.72
N PHE A 480 21.52 9.79 8.38
CA PHE A 480 21.11 9.69 6.98
C PHE A 480 21.36 11.00 6.20
N SER A 481 20.96 12.15 6.75
CA SER A 481 21.16 13.46 6.12
C SER A 481 22.65 13.72 5.85
N GLU A 482 23.52 13.44 6.82
CA GLU A 482 24.97 13.62 6.69
C GLU A 482 25.57 12.67 5.63
N LEU A 483 25.18 11.40 5.60
CA LEU A 483 25.62 10.46 4.56
C LEU A 483 25.19 10.92 3.16
N VAL A 484 24.00 11.48 3.00
CA VAL A 484 23.53 12.00 1.71
C VAL A 484 24.40 13.18 1.27
N LYS A 485 24.72 14.12 2.17
CA LYS A 485 25.60 15.26 1.89
C LYS A 485 27.00 14.77 1.47
N MET A 486 27.63 13.92 2.29
CA MET A 486 28.96 13.36 2.04
C MET A 486 29.03 12.58 0.71
N ASN A 487 28.08 11.68 0.47
CA ASN A 487 28.05 10.89 -0.76
C ASN A 487 27.76 11.75 -1.99
N GLY A 488 26.92 12.78 -1.84
CA GLY A 488 26.69 13.77 -2.89
C GLY A 488 27.95 14.53 -3.28
N GLU A 489 28.73 14.97 -2.30
CA GLU A 489 30.02 15.63 -2.51
C GLU A 489 31.04 14.70 -3.18
N ILE A 490 31.18 13.47 -2.71
CA ILE A 490 32.07 12.47 -3.31
C ILE A 490 31.71 12.25 -4.79
N LEU A 491 30.45 11.95 -5.08
CA LEU A 491 30.01 11.65 -6.44
C LEU A 491 30.10 12.86 -7.37
N SER A 492 29.99 14.09 -6.84
CA SER A 492 30.09 15.31 -7.64
C SER A 492 31.47 15.56 -8.26
N LYS A 493 32.51 14.93 -7.73
CA LYS A 493 33.90 15.04 -8.23
C LYS A 493 34.12 14.28 -9.54
N TYR A 494 33.28 13.30 -9.83
CA TYR A 494 33.48 12.35 -10.92
C TYR A 494 32.47 12.54 -12.05
N LYS A 495 32.90 12.28 -13.29
CA LYS A 495 32.04 12.31 -14.47
C LYS A 495 31.68 10.89 -14.90
N PHE A 496 30.40 10.57 -14.84
CA PHE A 496 29.89 9.25 -15.22
C PHE A 496 28.46 9.31 -15.73
N LYS A 497 28.05 8.33 -16.56
CA LYS A 497 26.68 8.29 -17.11
C LYS A 497 25.68 7.76 -16.09
N ARG A 498 26.00 6.64 -15.42
CA ARG A 498 25.10 6.01 -14.43
C ARG A 498 25.85 5.40 -13.25
N LEU A 499 25.25 5.47 -12.07
CA LEU A 499 25.69 4.75 -10.88
C LEU A 499 25.11 3.33 -10.90
N VAL A 500 25.96 2.31 -10.88
CA VAL A 500 25.54 0.91 -10.79
C VAL A 500 25.54 0.50 -9.32
N VAL A 501 24.46 -0.15 -8.90
CA VAL A 501 24.34 -0.74 -7.55
C VAL A 501 23.88 -2.18 -7.67
N ASN A 502 24.41 -3.05 -6.82
CA ASN A 502 23.97 -4.44 -6.73
C ASN A 502 22.91 -4.67 -5.62
N CYS A 503 22.73 -3.70 -4.73
CA CYS A 503 21.76 -3.79 -3.64
C CYS A 503 20.49 -2.97 -3.96
N PRO A 504 19.29 -3.60 -3.95
CA PRO A 504 18.02 -2.90 -4.12
C PRO A 504 17.74 -1.81 -3.07
N HIS A 505 18.30 -1.95 -1.86
CA HIS A 505 18.17 -0.97 -0.79
C HIS A 505 18.86 0.34 -1.18
N GLY A 506 20.11 0.26 -1.63
CA GLY A 506 20.85 1.39 -2.18
C GLY A 506 20.19 1.97 -3.43
N TYR A 507 19.75 1.10 -4.36
CA TYR A 507 19.00 1.52 -5.55
C TYR A 507 17.81 2.41 -5.20
N ASN A 508 16.99 1.98 -4.23
CA ASN A 508 15.81 2.72 -3.82
C ASN A 508 16.16 4.09 -3.24
N ILE A 509 17.20 4.15 -2.41
CA ILE A 509 17.63 5.37 -1.74
C ILE A 509 18.20 6.39 -2.72
N PHE A 510 19.15 5.99 -3.57
CA PHE A 510 19.72 6.88 -4.57
C PHE A 510 18.64 7.39 -5.54
N LYS A 511 17.68 6.54 -5.91
CA LYS A 511 16.65 6.89 -6.89
C LYS A 511 15.56 7.81 -6.34
N HIS A 512 15.11 7.58 -5.10
CA HIS A 512 13.88 8.20 -4.59
C HIS A 512 14.07 9.07 -3.35
N GLU A 513 15.08 8.78 -2.51
CA GLU A 513 15.26 9.50 -1.24
C GLU A 513 16.36 10.57 -1.33
N TYR A 514 17.48 10.32 -2.00
CA TYR A 514 18.53 11.33 -2.25
C TYR A 514 18.00 12.60 -2.94
N PRO A 515 17.09 12.51 -3.93
CA PRO A 515 16.53 13.70 -4.57
C PRO A 515 15.77 14.64 -3.61
N LEU A 516 15.24 14.12 -2.49
CA LEU A 516 14.57 14.95 -1.48
C LEU A 516 15.56 15.87 -0.74
N TYR A 517 16.85 15.56 -0.79
CA TYR A 517 17.95 16.32 -0.18
C TYR A 517 18.79 17.06 -1.25
N GLY A 518 18.30 17.13 -2.49
CA GLY A 518 18.96 17.88 -3.57
C GLY A 518 20.01 17.09 -4.36
N VAL A 519 20.31 15.85 -3.98
CA VAL A 519 21.27 14.99 -4.70
C VAL A 519 20.53 14.15 -5.75
N LYS A 520 20.79 14.40 -7.03
CA LYS A 520 20.16 13.66 -8.14
C LYS A 520 21.20 12.88 -8.91
N ILE A 521 21.04 11.56 -8.94
CA ILE A 521 21.97 10.64 -9.60
C ILE A 521 21.17 9.68 -10.48
N GLU A 522 21.61 9.47 -11.73
CA GLU A 522 21.05 8.42 -12.57
C GLU A 522 21.57 7.06 -12.08
N VAL A 523 20.72 6.31 -11.39
CA VAL A 523 21.09 5.01 -10.79
C VAL A 523 20.42 3.85 -11.54
N ILE A 524 21.18 2.76 -11.74
CA ILE A 524 20.70 1.52 -12.34
C ILE A 524 21.05 0.33 -11.46
N HIS A 525 20.08 -0.55 -11.24
CA HIS A 525 20.33 -1.80 -10.53
C HIS A 525 21.03 -2.81 -11.44
N HIS A 526 21.96 -3.60 -10.90
CA HIS A 526 22.77 -4.54 -11.68
C HIS A 526 21.93 -5.49 -12.55
N THR A 527 20.79 -5.99 -12.07
CA THR A 527 19.90 -6.84 -12.90
C THR A 527 19.28 -6.10 -14.08
N GLN A 528 19.02 -4.80 -13.97
CA GLN A 528 18.53 -4.02 -15.11
C GLN A 528 19.64 -3.84 -16.14
N LEU A 529 20.84 -3.48 -15.68
CA LEU A 529 22.01 -3.34 -16.55
C LEU A 529 22.35 -4.64 -17.26
N LEU A 530 22.45 -5.76 -16.55
CA LEU A 530 22.76 -7.07 -17.12
C LEU A 530 21.72 -7.48 -18.17
N ASN A 531 20.42 -7.26 -17.90
CA ASN A 531 19.37 -7.52 -18.87
C ASN A 531 19.48 -6.60 -20.11
N GLU A 532 19.84 -5.32 -19.95
CA GLU A 532 20.11 -4.42 -21.08
C GLU A 532 21.29 -4.90 -21.93
N LEU A 533 22.39 -5.34 -21.30
CA LEU A 533 23.60 -5.79 -22.00
C LEU A 533 23.37 -7.10 -22.77
N ILE A 534 22.65 -8.05 -22.18
CA ILE A 534 22.26 -9.30 -22.86
C ILE A 534 21.37 -9.00 -24.07
N ARG A 535 20.35 -8.14 -23.91
CA ARG A 535 19.45 -7.76 -25.02
C ARG A 535 20.16 -7.03 -26.15
N LYS A 536 21.21 -6.26 -25.84
CA LYS A 536 22.07 -5.59 -26.84
C LYS A 536 23.10 -6.53 -27.48
N GLY A 537 23.20 -7.79 -27.02
CA GLY A 537 24.20 -8.75 -27.50
C GLY A 537 25.63 -8.44 -27.07
N LEU A 538 25.83 -7.55 -26.09
CA LEU A 538 27.14 -7.18 -25.54
C LEU A 538 27.67 -8.25 -24.57
N VAL A 539 26.76 -9.00 -23.94
CA VAL A 539 27.09 -10.17 -23.12
C VAL A 539 26.53 -11.40 -23.83
N LYS A 540 27.42 -12.27 -24.31
CA LYS A 540 27.07 -13.55 -24.95
C LYS A 540 27.31 -14.70 -23.98
N LEU A 541 26.31 -15.59 -23.88
CA LEU A 541 26.33 -16.76 -23.01
C LEU A 541 26.91 -17.95 -23.76
N ASP A 542 28.23 -18.10 -23.66
CA ASP A 542 28.98 -19.11 -24.39
C ASP A 542 29.11 -20.44 -23.61
N GLY A 543 28.85 -20.45 -22.28
CA GLY A 543 29.03 -21.60 -21.38
C GLY A 543 27.90 -22.65 -21.38
N GLY A 544 26.91 -22.49 -22.25
CA GLY A 544 25.72 -23.34 -22.33
C GLY A 544 24.73 -23.14 -21.16
N LYS A 545 23.55 -23.77 -21.27
CA LYS A 545 22.50 -23.64 -20.25
C LYS A 545 22.76 -24.51 -19.02
N ILE A 546 22.48 -23.98 -17.83
CA ILE A 546 22.56 -24.70 -16.57
C ILE A 546 21.42 -25.74 -16.50
N ASP A 547 21.77 -27.00 -16.19
CA ASP A 547 20.85 -28.14 -16.08
C ASP A 547 20.44 -28.38 -14.61
N LYS A 548 19.98 -27.32 -13.94
CA LYS A 548 19.51 -27.35 -12.54
C LYS A 548 18.23 -26.52 -12.41
N LYS A 549 17.29 -26.98 -11.56
CA LYS A 549 16.09 -26.20 -11.21
C LYS A 549 16.46 -24.98 -10.38
N ILE A 550 15.98 -23.81 -10.80
CA ILE A 550 16.20 -22.51 -10.15
C ILE A 550 14.84 -21.92 -9.78
N THR A 551 14.73 -21.40 -8.56
CA THR A 551 13.63 -20.53 -8.14
C THR A 551 14.16 -19.14 -7.82
N TYR A 552 13.31 -18.12 -7.91
CA TYR A 552 13.71 -16.72 -7.74
C TYR A 552 12.98 -16.04 -6.58
N HIS A 553 13.72 -15.39 -5.69
CA HIS A 553 13.14 -14.52 -4.67
C HIS A 553 13.14 -13.06 -5.13
N ASP A 554 11.94 -12.48 -5.28
CA ASP A 554 11.76 -11.06 -5.57
C ASP A 554 12.09 -10.19 -4.34
N PRO A 555 13.17 -9.37 -4.37
CA PRO A 555 13.49 -8.45 -3.28
C PRO A 555 12.46 -7.34 -3.19
N CYS A 556 12.09 -6.96 -1.96
CA CYS A 556 11.01 -5.98 -1.74
C CYS A 556 11.31 -4.61 -2.36
N TYR A 557 12.56 -4.12 -2.21
CA TYR A 557 12.98 -2.84 -2.77
C TYR A 557 13.14 -2.84 -4.29
N LEU A 558 13.41 -3.98 -4.91
CA LEU A 558 13.49 -4.08 -6.38
C LEU A 558 12.09 -4.24 -6.99
N GLY A 559 11.34 -5.22 -6.48
CA GLY A 559 10.02 -5.57 -6.96
C GLY A 559 8.93 -4.63 -6.47
N ARG A 560 8.45 -4.82 -5.24
CA ARG A 560 7.27 -4.10 -4.72
C ARG A 560 7.42 -2.58 -4.74
N TRP A 561 8.61 -2.09 -4.41
CA TRP A 561 8.89 -0.66 -4.34
C TRP A 561 9.37 -0.04 -5.66
N ASN A 562 9.86 -0.80 -6.65
CA ASN A 562 10.37 -0.22 -7.89
C ASN A 562 9.75 -0.80 -9.17
N ASN A 563 8.83 -1.76 -9.02
CA ASN A 563 8.13 -2.48 -10.08
C ASN A 563 9.08 -3.19 -11.07
N ILE A 564 10.23 -3.66 -10.58
CA ILE A 564 11.24 -4.39 -11.37
C ILE A 564 11.08 -5.88 -11.04
N PHE A 565 10.45 -6.61 -11.95
CA PHE A 565 10.15 -8.05 -11.80
C PHE A 565 10.64 -8.87 -12.98
N ASP A 566 10.63 -8.30 -14.19
CA ASP A 566 10.87 -9.06 -15.40
C ASP A 566 12.36 -9.12 -15.75
N GLU A 567 13.12 -8.07 -15.48
CA GLU A 567 14.56 -8.01 -15.77
C GLU A 567 15.36 -9.14 -15.11
N PRO A 568 15.20 -9.43 -13.80
CA PRO A 568 15.86 -10.59 -13.18
C PRO A 568 15.47 -11.92 -13.84
N ARG A 569 14.18 -12.09 -14.16
CA ARG A 569 13.66 -13.32 -14.78
C ARG A 569 14.13 -13.51 -16.21
N ASN A 570 14.26 -12.43 -16.97
CA ASN A 570 14.76 -12.47 -18.33
C ASN A 570 16.21 -12.95 -18.35
N ILE A 571 17.05 -12.48 -17.42
CA ILE A 571 18.42 -13.00 -17.28
C ILE A 571 18.40 -14.50 -16.99
N LEU A 572 17.60 -14.95 -16.01
CA LEU A 572 17.55 -16.35 -15.64
C LEU A 572 17.09 -17.26 -16.80
N LYS A 573 16.12 -16.83 -17.62
CA LYS A 573 15.65 -17.58 -18.80
C LYS A 573 16.73 -17.81 -19.87
N GLU A 574 17.69 -16.88 -19.96
CA GLU A 574 18.82 -17.03 -20.87
C GLU A 574 19.84 -18.06 -20.33
N VAL A 575 19.98 -18.13 -19.00
CA VAL A 575 20.96 -19.01 -18.33
C VAL A 575 20.46 -20.45 -18.14
N VAL A 576 19.16 -20.68 -17.97
CA VAL A 576 18.58 -22.03 -17.79
C VAL A 576 17.65 -22.45 -18.92
N LYS A 577 17.35 -23.74 -19.02
CA LYS A 577 16.20 -24.22 -19.80
C LYS A 577 14.91 -23.71 -19.13
N ASN A 578 13.91 -23.30 -19.92
CA ASN A 578 12.69 -22.70 -19.40
C ASN A 578 11.94 -23.60 -18.39
N GLU A 579 11.98 -24.93 -18.60
CA GLU A 579 11.37 -25.92 -17.70
C GLU A 579 12.02 -26.01 -16.30
N TYR A 580 13.18 -25.40 -16.13
CA TYR A 580 13.90 -25.39 -14.85
C TYR A 580 13.74 -24.09 -14.07
N LEU A 581 13.10 -23.06 -14.63
CA LEU A 581 12.75 -21.86 -13.88
C LEU A 581 11.36 -22.05 -13.25
N VAL A 582 11.33 -22.30 -11.94
CA VAL A 582 10.10 -22.53 -11.18
C VAL A 582 9.86 -21.37 -10.21
N GLU A 583 8.62 -20.90 -10.10
CA GLU A 583 8.28 -19.79 -9.21
C GLU A 583 7.75 -20.31 -7.87
N MET A 584 8.09 -19.61 -6.79
CA MET A 584 7.41 -19.79 -5.50
C MET A 584 5.94 -19.34 -5.58
N ARG A 585 5.10 -19.84 -4.68
CA ARG A 585 3.67 -19.49 -4.60
C ARG A 585 3.47 -17.97 -4.49
N HIS A 586 4.27 -17.33 -3.64
CA HIS A 586 4.36 -15.88 -3.49
C HIS A 586 5.54 -15.39 -4.32
N ASN A 587 5.22 -14.77 -5.44
CA ASN A 587 6.18 -14.13 -6.34
C ASN A 587 5.69 -12.74 -6.75
N ARG A 588 6.55 -12.00 -7.44
CA ARG A 588 6.31 -10.64 -7.93
C ARG A 588 5.81 -9.72 -6.82
N GLU A 589 4.73 -8.99 -7.05
CA GLU A 589 4.15 -8.05 -6.09
C GLU A 589 3.65 -8.73 -4.80
N ARG A 590 3.39 -10.03 -4.86
CA ARG A 590 2.92 -10.87 -3.74
C ARG A 590 4.06 -11.55 -2.98
N SER A 591 5.32 -11.36 -3.39
CA SER A 591 6.49 -12.00 -2.77
C SER A 591 6.54 -11.81 -1.25
N PHE A 592 6.86 -12.87 -0.52
CA PHE A 592 7.04 -12.82 0.93
C PHE A 592 8.47 -12.33 1.27
N CYS A 593 8.62 -11.48 2.28
CA CYS A 593 9.89 -10.83 2.60
C CYS A 593 10.96 -11.83 3.06
N CYS A 594 12.24 -11.56 2.81
CA CYS A 594 13.36 -12.33 3.36
C CYS A 594 13.60 -12.06 4.86
N GLY A 595 13.10 -10.93 5.37
CA GLY A 595 13.23 -10.53 6.78
C GLY A 595 14.35 -9.54 7.09
N GLY A 596 15.29 -9.24 6.18
CA GLY A 596 16.48 -8.42 6.50
C GLY A 596 16.31 -6.89 6.43
N GLY A 597 15.18 -6.38 5.92
CA GLY A 597 14.94 -4.94 5.83
C GLY A 597 14.58 -4.31 7.17
N GLY A 598 14.57 -2.98 7.26
CA GLY A 598 14.09 -2.29 8.47
C GLY A 598 15.05 -2.34 9.66
N GLY A 599 16.34 -2.65 9.43
CA GLY A 599 17.36 -2.86 10.47
C GLY A 599 17.59 -4.32 10.83
N HIS A 600 16.70 -5.24 10.41
CA HIS A 600 16.72 -6.64 10.84
C HIS A 600 17.85 -7.52 10.30
N LEU A 601 18.76 -6.94 9.50
CA LEU A 601 20.03 -7.59 9.22
C LEU A 601 20.93 -7.62 10.46
N PHE A 602 20.80 -6.62 11.34
CA PHE A 602 21.67 -6.40 12.50
C PHE A 602 21.02 -6.83 13.83
N PHE A 603 19.70 -6.95 13.88
CA PHE A 603 18.98 -7.39 15.07
C PHE A 603 17.78 -8.28 14.71
N ASP A 604 17.27 -9.07 15.66
CA ASP A 604 16.06 -9.86 15.46
C ASP A 604 15.19 -9.87 16.72
N ILE A 605 13.88 -9.84 16.50
CA ILE A 605 12.89 -9.98 17.57
C ILE A 605 12.70 -11.46 17.84
N LYS A 606 12.97 -11.90 19.07
CA LYS A 606 12.94 -13.34 19.44
C LYS A 606 11.54 -13.94 19.49
N ILE A 607 10.50 -13.10 19.53
CA ILE A 607 9.10 -13.54 19.50
C ILE A 607 8.75 -14.08 18.10
N GLY A 608 8.08 -15.22 18.05
CA GLY A 608 7.64 -15.86 16.81
C GLY A 608 8.76 -16.61 16.08
N GLU A 609 8.54 -16.90 14.80
CA GLU A 609 9.54 -17.53 13.92
C GLU A 609 10.29 -16.48 13.09
N ARG A 610 11.51 -16.80 12.63
CA ARG A 610 12.25 -15.95 11.68
C ARG A 610 11.51 -15.88 10.34
N ILE A 611 11.32 -14.67 9.85
CA ILE A 611 10.68 -14.40 8.55
C ILE A 611 11.43 -15.11 7.41
N SER A 612 12.77 -15.14 7.48
CA SER A 612 13.65 -15.83 6.53
C SER A 612 13.34 -17.32 6.43
N LYS A 613 13.02 -17.97 7.55
CA LYS A 613 12.73 -19.41 7.62
C LYS A 613 11.43 -19.76 6.91
N ILE A 614 10.37 -18.98 7.12
CA ILE A 614 9.09 -19.13 6.41
C ILE A 614 9.32 -18.99 4.90
N ARG A 615 10.08 -17.96 4.48
CA ARG A 615 10.38 -17.77 3.06
C ARG A 615 11.24 -18.88 2.47
N MET A 616 12.20 -19.40 3.22
CA MET A 616 13.06 -20.49 2.77
C MET A 616 12.27 -21.79 2.60
N ASN A 617 11.35 -22.11 3.53
CA ASN A 617 10.49 -23.29 3.39
C ASN A 617 9.69 -23.24 2.08
N GLU A 618 9.13 -22.07 1.74
CA GLU A 618 8.44 -21.88 0.46
C GLU A 618 9.37 -22.08 -0.76
N ALA A 619 10.64 -21.67 -0.67
CA ALA A 619 11.63 -21.93 -1.71
C ALA A 619 11.91 -23.44 -1.86
N LEU A 620 12.06 -24.15 -0.74
CA LEU A 620 12.29 -25.60 -0.72
C LEU A 620 11.12 -26.40 -1.29
N GLU A 621 9.87 -25.96 -1.07
CA GLU A 621 8.66 -26.57 -1.62
C GLU A 621 8.64 -26.59 -3.17
N THR A 622 9.39 -25.71 -3.83
CA THR A 622 9.50 -25.70 -5.30
C THR A 622 10.34 -26.86 -5.85
N GLY A 623 11.14 -27.51 -5.00
CA GLY A 623 12.11 -28.54 -5.41
C GLY A 623 13.28 -28.00 -6.25
N ALA A 624 13.55 -26.68 -6.19
CA ALA A 624 14.70 -26.07 -6.83
C ALA A 624 16.00 -26.39 -6.08
N SER A 625 17.10 -26.57 -6.83
CA SER A 625 18.44 -26.77 -6.26
C SER A 625 19.17 -25.45 -6.03
N ILE A 626 18.74 -24.38 -6.70
CA ILE A 626 19.29 -23.03 -6.56
C ILE A 626 18.16 -22.04 -6.27
N LEU A 627 18.37 -21.20 -5.26
CA LEU A 627 17.57 -20.02 -4.99
C LEU A 627 18.32 -18.79 -5.49
N ALA A 628 17.87 -18.25 -6.62
CA ALA A 628 18.37 -17.01 -7.17
C ALA A 628 17.84 -15.81 -6.39
N VAL A 629 18.75 -14.90 -6.03
CA VAL A 629 18.43 -13.60 -5.41
C VAL A 629 19.04 -12.46 -6.22
N ALA A 630 18.60 -11.24 -5.95
CA ALA A 630 19.12 -10.03 -6.59
C ALA A 630 19.38 -8.93 -5.55
N CYS A 631 19.80 -9.34 -4.35
CA CYS A 631 19.96 -8.48 -3.19
C CYS A 631 20.90 -9.16 -2.18
N PRO A 632 22.02 -8.52 -1.80
CA PRO A 632 22.94 -9.03 -0.78
C PRO A 632 22.24 -9.35 0.55
N TYR A 633 21.34 -8.47 1.02
CA TYR A 633 20.58 -8.73 2.27
C TYR A 633 19.71 -9.99 2.15
N CYS A 634 19.06 -10.20 0.99
CA CYS A 634 18.28 -11.42 0.77
C CYS A 634 19.18 -12.65 0.72
N LYS A 635 20.38 -12.56 0.12
CA LYS A 635 21.35 -13.64 0.09
C LYS A 635 21.73 -14.07 1.50
N ILE A 636 22.19 -13.15 2.34
CA ILE A 636 22.59 -13.43 3.74
C ILE A 636 21.45 -14.06 4.52
N MET A 637 20.27 -13.42 4.52
CA MET A 637 19.14 -13.86 5.32
C MET A 637 18.65 -15.26 4.93
N LEU A 638 18.56 -15.53 3.63
CA LEU A 638 18.07 -16.82 3.13
C LEU A 638 19.16 -17.89 3.19
N HIS A 639 20.42 -17.55 2.96
CA HIS A 639 21.55 -18.48 3.09
C HIS A 639 21.64 -19.07 4.50
N SER A 640 21.40 -18.26 5.54
CA SER A 640 21.39 -18.73 6.93
C SER A 640 20.34 -19.80 7.23
N GLU A 641 19.29 -19.92 6.41
CA GLU A 641 18.20 -20.88 6.57
C GLU A 641 18.28 -22.07 5.59
N ALA A 642 19.13 -21.95 4.58
CA ALA A 642 19.20 -22.92 3.47
C ALA A 642 19.79 -24.27 3.91
N GLY A 643 20.79 -24.24 4.79
CA GLY A 643 21.65 -25.40 5.08
C GLY A 643 22.26 -25.97 3.80
N GLU A 644 22.37 -27.30 3.70
CA GLU A 644 22.86 -27.99 2.49
C GLU A 644 21.73 -28.30 1.48
N LYS A 645 20.48 -27.86 1.75
CA LYS A 645 19.30 -28.28 0.98
C LYS A 645 19.15 -27.55 -0.35
N ILE A 646 19.58 -26.29 -0.42
CA ILE A 646 19.46 -25.42 -1.59
C ILE A 646 20.62 -24.42 -1.62
N LYS A 647 21.21 -24.17 -2.80
CA LYS A 647 22.29 -23.17 -2.93
C LYS A 647 21.67 -21.79 -3.15
N VAL A 648 21.99 -20.82 -2.30
CA VAL A 648 21.54 -19.42 -2.48
C VAL A 648 22.61 -18.65 -3.24
N MET A 649 22.24 -18.07 -4.39
CA MET A 649 23.17 -17.36 -5.27
C MET A 649 22.57 -16.07 -5.81
N ASP A 650 23.38 -15.03 -5.93
CA ASP A 650 23.00 -13.83 -6.67
C ASP A 650 22.95 -14.10 -8.18
N ILE A 651 22.08 -13.39 -8.90
CA ILE A 651 21.95 -13.51 -10.35
C ILE A 651 23.26 -13.22 -11.08
N SER A 652 24.10 -12.32 -10.59
CA SER A 652 25.41 -12.05 -11.17
C SER A 652 26.35 -13.26 -11.08
N GLU A 653 26.34 -14.00 -9.97
CA GLU A 653 27.13 -15.23 -9.79
C GLU A 653 26.64 -16.33 -10.74
N ILE A 654 25.31 -16.52 -10.82
CA ILE A 654 24.68 -17.49 -11.73
C ILE A 654 25.03 -17.16 -13.19
N LEU A 655 24.98 -15.88 -13.57
CA LEU A 655 25.30 -15.43 -14.92
C LEU A 655 26.79 -15.60 -15.22
N ALA A 656 27.67 -15.32 -14.27
CA ALA A 656 29.11 -15.51 -14.42
C ALA A 656 29.48 -16.98 -14.63
N GLU A 657 28.88 -17.91 -13.87
CA GLU A 657 29.07 -19.37 -14.09
C GLU A 657 28.69 -19.79 -15.52
N ALA A 658 27.65 -19.16 -16.10
CA ALA A 658 27.20 -19.43 -17.47
C ALA A 658 28.03 -18.75 -18.58
N LEU A 659 28.90 -17.80 -18.23
CA LEU A 659 29.80 -17.15 -19.18
C LEU A 659 31.12 -17.90 -19.40
N THR A 660 31.55 -18.68 -18.41
CA THR A 660 32.76 -19.49 -18.49
C THR A 660 32.54 -20.73 -19.37
N GLU A 661 33.38 -20.93 -20.38
CA GLU A 661 33.40 -22.16 -21.18
C GLU A 661 33.56 -23.37 -20.24
N LYS A 662 32.68 -24.37 -20.39
CA LYS A 662 32.95 -25.70 -19.83
C LYS A 662 34.20 -26.22 -20.53
N LYS A 663 35.32 -26.26 -19.80
CA LYS A 663 36.52 -27.00 -20.22
C LYS A 663 36.21 -28.47 -20.45
#